data_AF-A0A1Y1RJ76-F1
#
_entry.id   AF-A0A1Y1RJ76-F1
#
_cell.length_a   1.000
_cell.length_b   1.000
_cell.length_c   1.000
_cell.angle_alpha   90.00
_cell.angle_beta   90.00
_cell.angle_gamma   90.00
#
_symmetry.space_group_name_H-M   'P 1'
#
loop_
_entity.id
_entity.type
_entity.pdbx_description
1 polymer ?
#
loop_
_entity_poly.entity_id
_entity_poly.type
_entity_poly.pdbx_seq_one_letter_code
_entity_poly.pdbx_strand_id
1 'polypeptide(L)'
;MEIESHIKPKFLRIFKNKRSMFMSNMAKMMRRPISSAHPGGQYNRDDNDLFDLKSAMKSRQRDYDKIIDLCMTISTKKWKDLSAAVYLTVGLYNQSRLSGLADGLSAIHVLFNSYWENFFPGELSKRAKIIKFLDKEISKRLPKQEVSPSDRAVLSEILQSIDDMKELFAKKANQQMPVQLLRNRIQALLDKLPRLEDSTREKSQESVSDKIPTASETLSETLSETSETASDTKPVDSEPKKLERSISHFVKSVIRPISGGSPTGADISKSDAFFELKTIWGSRKRDYDKIIDLSMEILGKKSKNLMVASWLTFSLYQQRKLPGLADGLMAIEKLIETFWENLYPEKMKQKISCLGNINKLALLISRQEVSVGDELDVRHSLESIENISRMVQEKSSKTAPLSQISEKLKEKLIRIEEIKPKKLEPKPKSKPPKKEVSTPLSSDPAPSVSSASAPNDLELTSPAKAKGAILEALKYMQHQTPKDPFSYRVTRFIQWNQLVKTPSDAGKAPNKIKVKFLNGLVDKKDWKNLLLKSEESFPDFPFWLDLQRLTATALEELGDSYKKALEGVLKETAGLLSRLPDLPSICFKNKMGVADEKTLSWIDDQVSSFVQTPVSGGASPIPAGIDDEALKQSYEEAKKLMKKSDLAQALTLLSNGKQDASRRQRFQRRLYMANLCLQATKTLSAWSILEELDQEIVRFSLVDWEPELALEVWTKLYKCVKALMNQKEIADKGKFAQKSYDLLARISSIDPQTALALIEKKR
;
A
#
# COMPACT_ATOMS: atom_id res chain seq x y z
N MET A 1 -40.32 19.46 7.17
CA MET A 1 -40.62 19.18 5.75
C MET A 1 -39.96 20.29 4.94
N GLU A 2 -39.23 19.88 3.89
CA GLU A 2 -38.82 20.68 2.72
C GLU A 2 -37.84 21.87 2.87
N ILE A 3 -36.52 21.64 3.07
CA ILE A 3 -35.47 22.50 2.46
C ILE A 3 -34.22 21.72 1.95
N GLU A 4 -34.01 20.43 2.25
CA GLU A 4 -32.81 19.69 1.78
C GLU A 4 -32.99 18.85 0.50
N SER A 5 -33.49 19.45 -0.59
CA SER A 5 -33.53 18.76 -1.91
C SER A 5 -32.87 19.51 -3.07
N HIS A 6 -32.24 20.66 -2.86
CA HIS A 6 -31.75 21.51 -3.96
C HIS A 6 -30.25 21.78 -4.07
N ILE A 7 -29.40 21.27 -3.17
CA ILE A 7 -27.95 21.55 -3.23
C ILE A 7 -27.13 20.45 -3.93
N LYS A 8 -27.59 19.19 -3.91
CA LYS A 8 -26.91 18.07 -4.61
C LYS A 8 -26.97 18.08 -6.15
N PRO A 9 -28.00 18.61 -6.84
CA PRO A 9 -28.01 18.64 -8.31
C PRO A 9 -27.07 19.70 -8.90
N LYS A 10 -26.83 20.82 -8.18
CA LYS A 10 -26.01 21.94 -8.69
C LYS A 10 -24.52 21.61 -8.70
N PHE A 11 -23.96 20.99 -7.66
CA PHE A 11 -22.54 20.62 -7.63
C PHE A 11 -22.18 19.50 -8.61
N LEU A 12 -23.03 18.48 -8.74
CA LEU A 12 -22.89 17.43 -9.77
C LEU A 12 -23.04 17.99 -11.20
N ARG A 13 -23.92 18.98 -11.42
CA ARG A 13 -23.99 19.71 -12.70
C ARG A 13 -22.75 20.56 -12.96
N ILE A 14 -22.21 21.26 -11.96
CA ILE A 14 -21.04 22.14 -12.14
C ILE A 14 -19.77 21.33 -12.42
N PHE A 15 -19.57 20.19 -11.75
CA PHE A 15 -18.45 19.28 -12.04
C PHE A 15 -18.62 18.54 -13.38
N LYS A 16 -19.84 18.06 -13.71
CA LYS A 16 -20.12 17.52 -15.04
C LYS A 16 -19.95 18.58 -16.14
N ASN A 17 -20.34 19.84 -15.91
CA ASN A 17 -20.20 20.94 -16.86
C ASN A 17 -18.73 21.37 -17.03
N LYS A 18 -17.92 21.41 -15.96
CA LYS A 18 -16.48 21.71 -16.06
C LYS A 18 -15.69 20.59 -16.74
N ARG A 19 -15.96 19.32 -16.42
CA ARG A 19 -15.36 18.17 -17.13
C ARG A 19 -15.80 18.14 -18.59
N SER A 20 -17.09 18.34 -18.87
CA SER A 20 -17.64 18.41 -20.23
C SER A 20 -17.01 19.54 -21.05
N MET A 21 -16.84 20.74 -20.48
CA MET A 21 -16.15 21.85 -21.14
C MET A 21 -14.66 21.56 -21.37
N PHE A 22 -13.95 21.03 -20.37
CA PHE A 22 -12.52 20.69 -20.50
C PHE A 22 -12.29 19.59 -21.55
N MET A 23 -13.09 18.52 -21.51
CA MET A 23 -13.12 17.46 -22.51
C MET A 23 -13.42 17.99 -23.91
N SER A 24 -14.46 18.81 -24.04
CA SER A 24 -14.85 19.42 -25.32
C SER A 24 -13.71 20.27 -25.89
N ASN A 25 -13.06 21.08 -25.05
CA ASN A 25 -11.96 21.95 -25.47
C ASN A 25 -10.68 21.17 -25.79
N MET A 26 -10.30 20.18 -24.98
CA MET A 26 -9.12 19.35 -25.23
C MET A 26 -9.28 18.52 -26.50
N ALA A 27 -10.42 17.85 -26.68
CA ALA A 27 -10.70 17.08 -27.89
C ALA A 27 -10.73 17.98 -29.14
N LYS A 28 -11.30 19.19 -29.05
CA LYS A 28 -11.28 20.19 -30.13
C LYS A 28 -9.85 20.64 -30.46
N MET A 29 -9.02 20.92 -29.45
CA MET A 29 -7.62 21.31 -29.66
C MET A 29 -6.80 20.17 -30.28
N MET A 30 -7.00 18.94 -29.82
CA MET A 30 -6.29 17.77 -30.34
C MET A 30 -6.70 17.40 -31.77
N ARG A 31 -7.94 17.70 -32.16
CA ARG A 31 -8.47 17.52 -33.52
C ARG A 31 -8.04 18.62 -34.51
N ARG A 32 -7.48 19.74 -34.05
CA ARG A 32 -7.00 20.79 -34.95
C ARG A 32 -5.69 20.37 -35.61
N PRO A 33 -5.57 20.52 -36.95
CA PRO A 33 -4.31 20.28 -37.65
C PRO A 33 -3.27 21.30 -37.17
N ILE A 34 -2.00 20.88 -37.14
CA ILE A 34 -0.91 21.76 -36.67
C ILE A 34 -0.56 22.79 -37.74
N SER A 35 -0.61 22.39 -39.01
CA SER A 35 -0.51 23.29 -40.17
C SER A 35 -1.34 22.72 -41.33
N SER A 36 -1.69 23.57 -42.30
CA SER A 36 -2.37 23.15 -43.53
C SER A 36 -1.50 22.21 -44.39
N ALA A 37 -0.18 22.45 -44.42
CA ALA A 37 0.76 21.62 -45.17
C ALA A 37 1.08 20.29 -44.48
N HIS A 38 1.16 20.26 -43.15
CA HIS A 38 1.46 19.07 -42.35
C HIS A 38 0.45 18.96 -41.19
N PRO A 39 -0.72 18.31 -41.41
CA PRO A 39 -1.78 18.20 -40.41
C PRO A 39 -1.32 17.52 -39.11
N GLY A 40 -0.43 16.54 -39.22
CA GLY A 40 0.20 15.82 -38.10
C GLY A 40 1.44 16.50 -37.52
N GLY A 41 1.90 17.62 -38.09
CA GLY A 41 3.18 18.26 -37.78
C GLY A 41 4.38 17.52 -38.39
N GLN A 42 5.56 18.10 -38.25
CA GLN A 42 6.83 17.48 -38.68
C GLN A 42 7.63 17.08 -37.44
N TYR A 43 8.10 15.84 -37.42
CA TYR A 43 8.94 15.35 -36.33
C TYR A 43 10.35 15.92 -36.47
N ASN A 44 10.74 16.77 -35.53
CA ASN A 44 12.10 17.29 -35.46
C ASN A 44 12.96 16.37 -34.58
N ARG A 45 14.00 15.77 -35.16
CA ARG A 45 14.92 14.88 -34.42
C ARG A 45 15.80 15.63 -33.42
N ASP A 46 16.01 16.93 -33.62
CA ASP A 46 16.86 17.78 -32.79
C ASP A 46 16.08 18.46 -31.66
N ASP A 47 14.76 18.24 -31.60
CA ASP A 47 13.90 18.80 -30.57
C ASP A 47 13.96 17.92 -29.30
N ASN A 48 14.52 18.48 -28.23
CA ASN A 48 14.71 17.80 -26.95
C ASN A 48 13.41 17.54 -26.20
N ASP A 49 12.27 18.12 -26.62
CA ASP A 49 10.98 17.97 -25.92
C ASP A 49 10.62 16.52 -25.61
N LEU A 50 10.78 15.60 -26.57
CA LEU A 50 10.43 14.18 -26.36
C LEU A 50 11.44 13.46 -25.46
N PHE A 51 12.70 13.91 -25.46
CA PHE A 51 13.74 13.44 -24.55
C PHE A 51 13.50 13.94 -23.13
N ASP A 52 13.21 15.24 -22.97
CA ASP A 52 12.86 15.89 -21.71
C ASP A 52 11.61 15.25 -21.10
N LEU A 53 10.64 14.91 -21.93
CA LEU A 53 9.41 14.27 -21.49
C LEU A 53 9.65 12.81 -21.05
N LYS A 54 10.49 12.05 -21.76
CA LYS A 54 10.94 10.73 -21.31
C LYS A 54 11.79 10.81 -20.04
N SER A 55 12.62 11.85 -19.89
CA SER A 55 13.43 12.12 -18.71
C SER A 55 12.55 12.45 -17.50
N ALA A 56 11.58 13.34 -17.68
CA ALA A 56 10.59 13.71 -16.66
C ALA A 56 9.78 12.50 -16.19
N MET A 57 9.39 11.60 -17.12
CA MET A 57 8.73 10.34 -16.78
C MET A 57 9.63 9.33 -16.04
N LYS A 58 10.96 9.41 -16.19
CA LYS A 58 11.93 8.57 -15.47
C LYS A 58 12.34 9.15 -14.12
N SER A 59 12.09 10.43 -13.87
CA SER A 59 12.40 11.08 -12.59
C SER A 59 11.70 10.41 -11.41
N ARG A 60 12.38 10.39 -10.25
CA ARG A 60 11.87 9.88 -8.97
C ARG A 60 10.83 10.81 -8.35
N GLN A 61 10.86 12.09 -8.72
CA GLN A 61 9.83 13.10 -8.42
C GLN A 61 9.23 13.56 -9.75
N ARG A 62 8.11 12.95 -10.16
CA ARG A 62 7.42 13.28 -11.41
C ARG A 62 6.52 14.49 -11.19
N ASP A 63 6.79 15.58 -11.89
CA ASP A 63 5.96 16.77 -11.94
C ASP A 63 4.92 16.59 -13.06
N TYR A 64 3.74 16.06 -12.70
CA TYR A 64 2.71 15.71 -13.69
C TYR A 64 2.09 16.93 -14.36
N ASP A 65 2.07 18.10 -13.70
CA ASP A 65 1.55 19.34 -14.27
C ASP A 65 2.44 19.78 -15.43
N LYS A 66 3.76 19.81 -15.22
CA LYS A 66 4.72 20.07 -16.30
C LYS A 66 4.64 19.05 -17.43
N ILE A 67 4.49 17.76 -17.09
CA ILE A 67 4.36 16.70 -18.10
C ILE A 67 3.11 16.92 -18.96
N ILE A 68 1.99 17.29 -18.35
CA ILE A 68 0.73 17.57 -19.06
C ILE A 68 0.89 18.80 -19.96
N ASP A 69 1.48 19.89 -19.46
CA ASP A 69 1.71 21.12 -20.23
C ASP A 69 2.63 20.87 -21.43
N LEU A 70 3.70 20.09 -21.24
CA LEU A 70 4.60 19.66 -22.32
C LEU A 70 3.87 18.76 -23.32
N CYS A 71 3.11 17.76 -22.87
CA CYS A 71 2.35 16.88 -23.76
C CYS A 71 1.32 17.67 -24.60
N MET A 72 0.62 18.62 -23.98
CA MET A 72 -0.35 19.50 -24.64
C MET A 72 0.34 20.41 -25.64
N THR A 73 1.51 20.98 -25.28
CA THR A 73 2.30 21.82 -26.18
C THR A 73 2.76 21.04 -27.41
N ILE A 74 3.33 19.84 -27.22
CA ILE A 74 3.77 18.98 -28.33
C ILE A 74 2.57 18.65 -29.23
N SER A 75 1.49 18.14 -28.64
CA SER A 75 0.35 17.60 -29.40
C SER A 75 -0.53 18.66 -30.07
N THR A 76 -0.44 19.92 -29.66
CA THR A 76 -1.24 21.02 -30.24
C THR A 76 -0.43 21.99 -31.08
N LYS A 77 0.86 22.17 -30.80
CA LYS A 77 1.70 23.17 -31.48
C LYS A 77 2.84 22.58 -32.33
N LYS A 78 3.33 21.37 -32.04
CA LYS A 78 4.53 20.82 -32.69
C LYS A 78 4.25 19.65 -33.64
N TRP A 79 3.89 18.48 -33.10
CA TRP A 79 3.48 17.30 -33.89
C TRP A 79 2.56 16.37 -33.09
N LYS A 80 1.76 15.57 -33.79
CA LYS A 80 0.86 14.58 -33.20
C LYS A 80 1.68 13.33 -32.85
N ASP A 81 2.02 13.16 -31.57
CA ASP A 81 2.82 12.02 -31.08
C ASP A 81 2.02 11.14 -30.11
N LEU A 82 2.04 9.83 -30.33
CA LEU A 82 1.37 8.86 -29.47
C LEU A 82 2.06 8.69 -28.12
N SER A 83 3.38 8.87 -28.04
CA SER A 83 4.09 8.89 -26.76
C SER A 83 3.58 10.07 -25.93
N ALA A 84 3.49 11.26 -26.53
CA ALA A 84 2.94 12.44 -25.85
C ALA A 84 1.49 12.20 -25.40
N ALA A 85 0.63 11.62 -26.25
CA ALA A 85 -0.75 11.31 -25.88
C ALA A 85 -0.87 10.25 -24.76
N VAL A 86 0.00 9.23 -24.77
CA VAL A 86 0.05 8.21 -23.72
C VAL A 86 0.56 8.80 -22.41
N TYR A 87 1.58 9.65 -22.44
CA TYR A 87 2.08 10.32 -21.24
C TYR A 87 1.09 11.36 -20.71
N LEU A 88 0.36 12.06 -21.59
CA LEU A 88 -0.78 12.89 -21.21
C LEU A 88 -1.83 12.07 -20.47
N THR A 89 -2.19 10.90 -20.99
CA THR A 89 -3.15 9.99 -20.34
C THR A 89 -2.67 9.55 -18.96
N VAL A 90 -1.37 9.25 -18.82
CA VAL A 90 -0.77 8.91 -17.53
C VAL A 90 -0.77 10.12 -16.57
N GLY A 91 -0.47 11.32 -17.05
CA GLY A 91 -0.53 12.55 -16.27
C GLY A 91 -1.94 12.85 -15.77
N LEU A 92 -2.92 12.86 -16.67
CA LEU A 92 -4.33 13.11 -16.36
C LEU A 92 -4.88 12.07 -15.38
N TYR A 93 -4.50 10.80 -15.52
CA TYR A 93 -4.87 9.77 -14.54
C TYR A 93 -4.30 10.05 -13.13
N ASN A 94 -3.10 10.63 -13.02
CA ASN A 94 -2.56 11.00 -11.70
C ASN A 94 -3.26 12.22 -11.09
N GLN A 95 -3.70 13.19 -11.90
CA GLN A 95 -4.44 14.36 -11.42
C GLN A 95 -5.89 14.03 -11.05
N SER A 96 -6.60 13.34 -11.94
CA SER A 96 -8.07 13.22 -11.89
C SER A 96 -8.57 11.77 -11.83
N ARG A 97 -7.69 10.77 -11.69
CA ARG A 97 -8.05 9.34 -11.62
C ARG A 97 -8.89 8.89 -12.83
N LEU A 98 -10.04 8.23 -12.62
CA LEU A 98 -10.83 7.61 -13.70
C LEU A 98 -11.33 8.63 -14.72
N SER A 99 -11.73 9.84 -14.30
CA SER A 99 -12.11 10.88 -15.25
C SER A 99 -10.92 11.29 -16.11
N GLY A 100 -9.74 11.48 -15.51
CA GLY A 100 -8.51 11.78 -16.26
C GLY A 100 -8.09 10.67 -17.23
N LEU A 101 -8.33 9.40 -16.87
CA LEU A 101 -8.10 8.27 -17.77
C LEU A 101 -9.07 8.29 -18.95
N ALA A 102 -10.36 8.52 -18.71
CA ALA A 102 -11.36 8.66 -19.78
C ALA A 102 -10.98 9.79 -20.73
N ASP A 103 -10.60 10.94 -20.18
CA ASP A 103 -10.23 12.12 -20.95
C ASP A 103 -8.96 11.87 -21.79
N GLY A 104 -7.94 11.21 -21.23
CA GLY A 104 -6.72 10.85 -21.95
C GLY A 104 -6.94 9.79 -23.05
N LEU A 105 -7.76 8.77 -22.79
CA LEU A 105 -8.12 7.76 -23.79
C LEU A 105 -8.95 8.38 -24.93
N SER A 106 -9.82 9.33 -24.62
CA SER A 106 -10.54 10.12 -25.62
C SER A 106 -9.57 10.91 -26.52
N ALA A 107 -8.52 11.51 -25.95
CA ALA A 107 -7.48 12.17 -26.74
C ALA A 107 -6.75 11.20 -27.69
N ILE A 108 -6.39 10.01 -27.23
CA ILE A 108 -5.78 8.96 -28.09
C ILE A 108 -6.74 8.54 -29.19
N HIS A 109 -8.02 8.33 -28.87
CA HIS A 109 -9.06 7.98 -29.83
C HIS A 109 -9.21 9.05 -30.92
N VAL A 110 -9.22 10.34 -30.55
CA VAL A 110 -9.23 11.45 -31.52
C VAL A 110 -8.01 11.40 -32.45
N LEU A 111 -6.82 11.11 -31.92
CA LEU A 111 -5.61 11.00 -32.75
C LEU A 111 -5.68 9.80 -33.70
N PHE A 112 -6.15 8.64 -33.24
CA PHE A 112 -6.33 7.46 -34.09
C PHE A 112 -7.33 7.70 -35.20
N ASN A 113 -8.41 8.45 -34.91
CA ASN A 113 -9.42 8.73 -35.91
C ASN A 113 -8.91 9.75 -36.95
N SER A 114 -8.36 10.88 -36.49
CA SER A 114 -8.06 12.04 -37.34
C SER A 114 -6.65 12.05 -37.96
N TYR A 115 -5.66 11.34 -37.39
CA TYR A 115 -4.25 11.48 -37.78
C TYR A 115 -3.51 10.16 -37.96
N TRP A 116 -4.20 9.03 -38.19
CA TRP A 116 -3.57 7.71 -38.26
C TRP A 116 -2.32 7.63 -39.16
N GLU A 117 -2.41 8.19 -40.37
CA GLU A 117 -1.33 8.19 -41.36
C GLU A 117 -0.18 9.14 -41.00
N ASN A 118 -0.50 10.24 -40.30
CA ASN A 118 0.41 11.37 -40.08
C ASN A 118 0.87 11.54 -38.62
N PHE A 119 0.59 10.58 -37.72
CA PHE A 119 1.02 10.64 -36.32
C PHE A 119 2.28 9.82 -36.05
N PHE A 120 3.12 10.32 -35.13
CA PHE A 120 4.40 9.71 -34.76
C PHE A 120 4.29 8.79 -33.54
N PRO A 121 5.04 7.68 -33.48
CA PRO A 121 5.92 7.15 -34.52
C PRO A 121 5.13 6.45 -35.63
N GLY A 122 5.58 6.52 -36.89
CA GLY A 122 4.92 5.85 -38.03
C GLY A 122 4.95 4.32 -37.97
N GLU A 123 5.97 3.73 -37.33
CA GLU A 123 6.11 2.27 -37.22
C GLU A 123 5.08 1.65 -36.26
N LEU A 124 4.28 0.72 -36.78
CA LEU A 124 3.27 -0.03 -36.01
C LEU A 124 3.87 -0.76 -34.78
N SER A 125 5.07 -1.34 -34.94
CA SER A 125 5.78 -2.00 -33.84
C SER A 125 6.12 -1.03 -32.69
N LYS A 126 6.47 0.23 -33.00
CA LYS A 126 6.73 1.25 -31.98
C LYS A 126 5.43 1.73 -31.33
N ARG A 127 4.36 1.92 -32.12
CA ARG A 127 3.00 2.24 -31.63
C ARG A 127 2.52 1.19 -30.63
N ALA A 128 2.63 -0.09 -30.98
CA ALA A 128 2.27 -1.21 -30.11
C ALA A 128 3.08 -1.24 -28.80
N LYS A 129 4.39 -0.95 -28.84
CA LYS A 129 5.24 -0.85 -27.63
C LYS A 129 4.79 0.28 -26.71
N ILE A 130 4.41 1.44 -27.26
CA ILE A 130 3.92 2.60 -26.49
C ILE A 130 2.57 2.29 -25.84
N ILE A 131 1.64 1.66 -26.56
CA ILE A 131 0.34 1.24 -26.00
C ILE A 131 0.53 0.18 -24.91
N LYS A 132 1.45 -0.77 -25.10
CA LYS A 132 1.80 -1.77 -24.08
C LYS A 132 2.41 -1.14 -22.82
N PHE A 133 3.05 0.02 -22.94
CA PHE A 133 3.49 0.81 -21.78
C PHE A 133 2.30 1.38 -21.03
N LEU A 134 1.33 2.01 -21.72
CA LEU A 134 0.09 2.50 -21.12
C LEU A 134 -0.65 1.38 -20.36
N ASP A 135 -0.84 0.25 -21.04
CA ASP A 135 -1.49 -0.95 -20.51
C ASP A 135 -0.87 -1.39 -19.18
N LYS A 136 0.47 -1.45 -19.10
CA LYS A 136 1.18 -1.82 -17.87
C LYS A 136 1.15 -0.74 -16.80
N GLU A 137 1.35 0.53 -17.16
CA GLU A 137 1.52 1.62 -16.20
C GLU A 137 0.21 1.94 -15.47
N ILE A 138 -0.93 1.98 -16.18
CA ILE A 138 -2.24 2.22 -15.58
C ILE A 138 -2.74 0.98 -14.84
N SER A 139 -2.58 -0.22 -15.41
CA SER A 139 -3.00 -1.48 -14.74
C SER A 139 -2.32 -1.71 -13.39
N LYS A 140 -1.07 -1.26 -13.21
CA LYS A 140 -0.38 -1.30 -11.91
C LYS A 140 -0.99 -0.39 -10.85
N ARG A 141 -1.67 0.69 -11.27
CA ARG A 141 -2.21 1.71 -10.37
C ARG A 141 -3.69 1.50 -10.04
N LEU A 142 -4.45 0.90 -10.95
CA LEU A 142 -5.88 0.59 -10.80
C LEU A 142 -6.24 -0.19 -9.51
N PRO A 143 -5.49 -1.23 -9.06
CA PRO A 143 -5.81 -1.95 -7.83
C PRO A 143 -5.75 -1.11 -6.55
N LYS A 144 -5.06 0.03 -6.57
CA LYS A 144 -4.87 0.91 -5.41
C LYS A 144 -5.95 1.98 -5.30
N GLN A 145 -6.96 1.92 -6.13
CA GLN A 145 -8.00 2.92 -6.25
C GLN A 145 -9.33 2.34 -5.79
N GLU A 146 -9.99 3.02 -4.85
CA GLU A 146 -11.37 2.73 -4.46
C GLU A 146 -12.34 3.19 -5.54
N VAL A 147 -13.37 2.39 -5.79
CA VAL A 147 -14.38 2.64 -6.83
C VAL A 147 -15.74 2.73 -6.17
N SER A 148 -16.46 3.82 -6.43
CA SER A 148 -17.80 4.08 -5.93
C SER A 148 -18.88 3.71 -6.97
N PRO A 149 -20.15 3.50 -6.56
CA PRO A 149 -21.25 3.29 -7.52
C PRO A 149 -21.42 4.41 -8.55
N SER A 150 -21.04 5.66 -8.21
CA SER A 150 -21.03 6.81 -9.13
C SER A 150 -19.98 6.70 -10.25
N ASP A 151 -18.94 5.88 -10.07
CA ASP A 151 -17.88 5.69 -11.07
C ASP A 151 -18.28 4.71 -12.19
N ARG A 152 -19.41 4.00 -12.03
CA ARG A 152 -19.91 3.03 -13.02
C ARG A 152 -20.02 3.63 -14.42
N ALA A 153 -20.58 4.83 -14.53
CA ALA A 153 -20.74 5.50 -15.82
C ALA A 153 -19.40 5.83 -16.49
N VAL A 154 -18.40 6.25 -15.71
CA VAL A 154 -17.06 6.59 -16.21
C VAL A 154 -16.28 5.32 -16.57
N LEU A 155 -16.43 4.24 -15.79
CA LEU A 155 -15.83 2.94 -16.10
C LEU A 155 -16.41 2.34 -17.40
N SER A 156 -17.72 2.46 -17.61
CA SER A 156 -18.35 2.08 -18.88
C SER A 156 -17.85 2.92 -20.05
N GLU A 157 -17.73 4.25 -19.87
CA GLU A 157 -17.17 5.16 -20.88
C GLU A 157 -15.72 4.78 -21.25
N ILE A 158 -14.89 4.47 -20.26
CA ILE A 158 -13.51 4.03 -20.48
C ILE A 158 -13.48 2.69 -21.21
N LEU A 159 -14.30 1.72 -20.81
CA LEU A 159 -14.35 0.42 -21.44
C LEU A 159 -14.77 0.53 -22.90
N GLN A 160 -15.79 1.34 -23.20
CA GLN A 160 -16.22 1.64 -24.56
C GLN A 160 -15.08 2.29 -25.36
N SER A 161 -14.42 3.31 -24.80
CA SER A 161 -13.29 3.99 -25.48
C SER A 161 -12.15 3.03 -25.79
N ILE A 162 -11.87 2.07 -24.91
CA ILE A 162 -10.85 1.04 -25.14
C ILE A 162 -11.28 0.12 -26.27
N ASP A 163 -12.54 -0.31 -26.31
CA ASP A 163 -13.05 -1.20 -27.35
C ASP A 163 -13.11 -0.51 -28.72
N ASP A 164 -13.53 0.76 -28.78
CA ASP A 164 -13.49 1.57 -30.00
C ASP A 164 -12.06 1.71 -30.54
N MET A 165 -11.10 2.00 -29.65
CA MET A 165 -9.69 2.08 -30.04
C MET A 165 -9.12 0.72 -30.48
N LYS A 166 -9.54 -0.39 -29.86
CA LYS A 166 -9.15 -1.75 -30.30
C LYS A 166 -9.66 -2.02 -31.71
N GLU A 167 -10.90 -1.67 -32.00
CA GLU A 167 -11.50 -1.84 -33.33
C GLU A 167 -10.80 -0.96 -34.37
N LEU A 168 -10.57 0.32 -34.08
CA LEU A 168 -9.85 1.23 -34.97
C LEU A 168 -8.41 0.76 -35.23
N PHE A 169 -7.69 0.35 -34.19
CA PHE A 169 -6.32 -0.14 -34.32
C PHE A 169 -6.30 -1.46 -35.12
N ALA A 170 -7.25 -2.37 -34.91
CA ALA A 170 -7.36 -3.60 -35.70
C ALA A 170 -7.65 -3.30 -37.17
N LYS A 171 -8.60 -2.40 -37.47
CA LYS A 171 -8.94 -1.98 -38.83
C LYS A 171 -7.76 -1.32 -39.55
N LYS A 172 -7.03 -0.43 -38.88
CA LYS A 172 -5.98 0.38 -39.51
C LYS A 172 -4.58 -0.23 -39.46
N ALA A 173 -4.28 -1.11 -38.49
CA ALA A 173 -2.97 -1.75 -38.32
C ALA A 173 -2.95 -3.24 -38.72
N ASN A 174 -4.12 -3.84 -38.98
CA ASN A 174 -4.27 -5.30 -39.15
C ASN A 174 -3.64 -6.13 -38.01
N GLN A 175 -3.65 -5.58 -36.79
CA GLN A 175 -3.06 -6.18 -35.59
C GLN A 175 -3.95 -5.86 -34.37
N GLN A 176 -4.01 -6.78 -33.41
CA GLN A 176 -4.67 -6.49 -32.13
C GLN A 176 -3.90 -5.46 -31.29
N MET A 177 -4.63 -4.50 -30.73
CA MET A 177 -4.06 -3.50 -29.83
C MET A 177 -3.66 -4.10 -28.48
N PRO A 178 -2.41 -3.93 -28.01
CA PRO A 178 -1.91 -4.57 -26.79
C PRO A 178 -2.36 -3.83 -25.51
N VAL A 179 -3.66 -3.83 -25.22
CA VAL A 179 -4.32 -3.13 -24.09
C VAL A 179 -5.20 -4.07 -23.22
N GLN A 180 -5.05 -5.38 -23.38
CA GLN A 180 -5.99 -6.36 -22.82
C GLN A 180 -5.96 -6.40 -21.29
N LEU A 181 -4.80 -6.13 -20.65
CA LEU A 181 -4.69 -6.14 -19.19
C LEU A 181 -5.50 -5.00 -18.57
N LEU A 182 -5.38 -3.79 -19.13
CA LEU A 182 -6.11 -2.61 -18.71
C LEU A 182 -7.61 -2.83 -18.87
N ARG A 183 -8.04 -3.33 -20.04
CA ARG A 183 -9.44 -3.66 -20.30
C ARG A 183 -10.01 -4.63 -19.27
N ASN A 184 -9.32 -5.76 -19.05
CA ASN A 184 -9.76 -6.78 -18.08
C ASN A 184 -9.84 -6.22 -16.66
N ARG A 185 -8.91 -5.34 -16.28
CA ARG A 185 -8.91 -4.74 -14.95
C ARG A 185 -10.06 -3.76 -14.76
N ILE A 186 -10.39 -2.98 -15.78
CA ILE A 186 -11.53 -2.05 -15.76
C ILE A 186 -12.85 -2.81 -15.75
N GLN A 187 -12.98 -3.89 -16.54
CA GLN A 187 -14.13 -4.79 -16.49
C GLN A 187 -14.31 -5.38 -15.09
N ALA A 188 -13.24 -5.88 -14.47
CA ALA A 188 -13.31 -6.43 -13.11
C ALA A 188 -13.67 -5.38 -12.04
N LEU A 189 -13.40 -4.09 -12.27
CA LEU A 189 -13.87 -3.02 -11.39
C LEU A 189 -15.36 -2.71 -11.62
N LEU A 190 -15.82 -2.78 -12.87
CA LEU A 190 -17.22 -2.59 -13.23
C LEU A 190 -18.11 -3.71 -12.69
N ASP A 191 -17.62 -4.96 -12.74
CA ASP A 191 -18.34 -6.15 -12.27
C ASP A 191 -18.51 -6.17 -10.74
N LYS A 192 -17.62 -5.49 -10.00
CA LYS A 192 -17.72 -5.32 -8.55
C LYS A 192 -18.78 -4.33 -8.11
N LEU A 193 -19.30 -3.50 -9.02
CA LEU A 193 -20.32 -2.51 -8.71
C LEU A 193 -21.72 -3.09 -8.97
N PRO A 194 -22.70 -2.83 -8.09
CA PRO A 194 -24.08 -3.26 -8.30
C PRO A 194 -24.63 -2.71 -9.62
N ARG A 195 -25.41 -3.54 -10.34
CA ARG A 195 -26.07 -3.11 -11.58
C ARG A 195 -27.20 -2.15 -11.21
N LEU A 196 -27.28 -1.00 -11.89
CA LEU A 196 -28.30 0.02 -11.62
C LEU A 196 -29.73 -0.52 -11.80
N GLU A 197 -29.90 -1.61 -12.55
CA GLU A 197 -31.18 -2.30 -12.78
C GLU A 197 -31.69 -3.12 -11.58
N ASP A 198 -30.84 -3.48 -10.61
CA ASP A 198 -31.28 -4.22 -9.42
C ASP A 198 -31.96 -3.29 -8.41
N SER A 199 -31.72 -1.97 -8.48
CA SER A 199 -32.38 -0.98 -7.60
C SER A 199 -33.79 -0.59 -8.04
N THR A 200 -34.15 -0.86 -9.30
CA THR A 200 -35.46 -0.53 -9.87
C THR A 200 -36.44 -1.70 -9.86
N ARG A 201 -35.97 -2.96 -9.75
CA ARG A 201 -36.84 -4.14 -9.65
C ARG A 201 -37.33 -4.46 -8.23
N GLU A 202 -36.53 -4.22 -7.20
CA GLU A 202 -36.97 -4.46 -5.81
C GLU A 202 -37.96 -3.40 -5.28
N LYS A 203 -38.14 -2.27 -6.00
CA LYS A 203 -39.10 -1.21 -5.63
C LYS A 203 -40.40 -1.21 -6.43
N SER A 204 -40.60 -2.16 -7.35
CA SER A 204 -41.78 -2.19 -8.23
C SER A 204 -42.73 -3.37 -7.96
N GLN A 205 -42.56 -4.10 -6.86
CA GLN A 205 -43.52 -5.08 -6.35
C GLN A 205 -43.90 -4.79 -4.89
N GLU A 206 -44.61 -3.68 -4.63
CA GLU A 206 -45.59 -3.59 -3.53
C GLU A 206 -46.38 -2.26 -3.63
N SER A 207 -47.69 -2.37 -3.86
CA SER A 207 -48.75 -1.33 -3.94
C SER A 207 -48.60 -0.32 -5.10
N VAL A 208 -49.45 -0.22 -6.15
CA VAL A 208 -50.88 -0.47 -6.37
C VAL A 208 -51.79 0.11 -5.28
N SER A 209 -52.09 1.41 -5.41
CA SER A 209 -53.47 1.92 -5.41
C SER A 209 -53.51 3.41 -5.78
N ASP A 210 -54.01 3.70 -6.98
CA ASP A 210 -55.08 4.67 -7.25
C ASP A 210 -55.01 6.10 -6.68
N LYS A 211 -54.62 7.06 -7.54
CA LYS A 211 -55.52 8.03 -8.24
C LYS A 211 -54.79 9.33 -8.61
N ILE A 212 -54.78 9.60 -9.91
CA ILE A 212 -54.58 10.92 -10.55
C ILE A 212 -55.98 11.57 -10.66
N PRO A 213 -56.16 12.90 -10.54
CA PRO A 213 -56.09 13.80 -11.70
C PRO A 213 -55.26 15.08 -11.41
N THR A 214 -54.36 15.50 -12.31
CA THR A 214 -54.61 16.36 -13.50
C THR A 214 -55.05 17.78 -13.12
N ALA A 215 -54.18 18.77 -13.32
CA ALA A 215 -54.47 19.95 -14.15
C ALA A 215 -53.31 20.95 -14.10
N SER A 216 -53.03 21.46 -15.28
CA SER A 216 -51.97 22.38 -15.66
C SER A 216 -52.36 23.84 -15.38
N GLU A 217 -51.37 24.70 -15.60
CA GLU A 217 -51.48 26.03 -16.22
C GLU A 217 -51.55 27.31 -15.37
N THR A 218 -50.75 28.26 -15.86
CA THR A 218 -50.82 29.73 -15.81
C THR A 218 -50.45 30.42 -14.49
N LEU A 219 -49.31 31.11 -14.40
CA LEU A 219 -49.08 32.52 -14.83
C LEU A 219 -50.19 33.40 -14.25
N SER A 220 -49.94 34.30 -13.30
CA SER A 220 -49.19 35.54 -13.49
C SER A 220 -49.26 36.39 -12.21
N GLU A 221 -48.26 37.27 -12.05
CA GLU A 221 -48.31 38.64 -11.52
C GLU A 221 -49.40 38.98 -10.49
N THR A 222 -49.08 39.52 -9.31
CA THR A 222 -48.79 40.97 -9.20
C THR A 222 -48.31 41.34 -7.78
N LEU A 223 -47.59 42.46 -7.77
CA LEU A 223 -47.00 43.22 -6.67
C LEU A 223 -48.02 43.78 -5.66
N SER A 224 -47.51 44.08 -4.45
CA SER A 224 -47.79 45.22 -3.54
C SER A 224 -47.83 44.72 -2.08
N GLU A 225 -46.79 44.99 -1.29
CA GLU A 225 -46.52 46.21 -0.52
C GLU A 225 -47.21 46.23 0.86
N THR A 226 -46.34 46.29 1.89
CA THR A 226 -46.44 47.01 3.17
C THR A 226 -47.66 46.73 4.07
N SER A 227 -47.52 46.32 5.33
CA SER A 227 -46.89 47.07 6.42
C SER A 227 -47.14 46.32 7.74
N GLU A 228 -46.18 46.45 8.69
CA GLU A 228 -46.36 46.65 10.15
C GLU A 228 -47.27 45.69 10.95
N THR A 229 -46.95 45.10 12.11
CA THR A 229 -46.03 45.42 13.22
C THR A 229 -45.94 44.22 14.19
N ALA A 230 -44.78 44.10 14.83
CA ALA A 230 -44.46 43.51 16.15
C ALA A 230 -45.37 42.43 16.81
N SER A 231 -44.77 41.28 17.14
CA SER A 231 -44.78 40.79 18.53
C SER A 231 -43.71 39.72 18.77
N ASP A 232 -43.08 39.84 19.93
CA ASP A 232 -42.11 38.95 20.55
C ASP A 232 -42.50 37.47 20.50
N THR A 233 -41.54 36.60 20.16
CA THR A 233 -41.01 35.57 21.08
C THR A 233 -39.96 34.73 20.34
N LYS A 234 -38.75 34.68 20.91
CA LYS A 234 -37.63 33.85 20.44
C LYS A 234 -38.01 32.36 20.33
N PRO A 235 -37.71 31.68 19.22
CA PRO A 235 -37.36 30.27 19.24
C PRO A 235 -35.83 30.14 19.19
N VAL A 236 -35.33 29.29 20.07
CA VAL A 236 -33.94 28.88 20.17
C VAL A 236 -33.56 28.10 18.90
N ASP A 237 -32.92 28.77 17.94
CA ASP A 237 -32.17 28.09 16.88
C ASP A 237 -30.87 27.55 17.48
N SER A 238 -30.90 26.29 17.89
CA SER A 238 -29.67 25.53 18.09
C SER A 238 -29.10 25.17 16.72
N GLU A 239 -28.22 26.02 16.20
CA GLU A 239 -27.30 25.69 15.11
C GLU A 239 -26.65 24.31 15.34
N PRO A 240 -26.32 23.55 14.28
CA PRO A 240 -25.60 22.30 14.43
C PRO A 240 -24.25 22.60 15.10
N LYS A 241 -24.07 22.18 16.36
CA LYS A 241 -22.82 22.33 17.11
C LYS A 241 -21.65 21.85 16.25
N LYS A 242 -20.88 22.81 15.72
CA LYS A 242 -19.53 22.59 15.19
C LYS A 242 -18.76 21.83 16.27
N LEU A 243 -18.15 20.69 15.94
CA LEU A 243 -17.19 20.06 16.84
C LEU A 243 -16.03 21.05 17.00
N GLU A 244 -16.02 21.83 18.08
CA GLU A 244 -14.96 22.80 18.36
C GLU A 244 -13.88 22.15 19.24
N ARG A 245 -12.66 22.04 18.70
CA ARG A 245 -11.46 21.76 19.49
C ARG A 245 -11.21 22.95 20.43
N SER A 246 -11.08 22.67 21.74
CA SER A 246 -10.64 23.66 22.71
C SER A 246 -9.27 24.24 22.30
N ILE A 247 -9.17 25.57 22.23
CA ILE A 247 -7.92 26.27 21.93
C ILE A 247 -6.91 25.94 23.03
N SER A 248 -5.88 25.16 22.68
CA SER A 248 -4.80 24.78 23.58
C SER A 248 -4.15 26.01 24.22
N HIS A 249 -3.74 25.90 25.50
CA HIS A 249 -3.00 26.95 26.22
C HIS A 249 -1.78 27.44 25.43
N PHE A 250 -1.15 26.53 24.69
CA PHE A 250 -0.08 26.80 23.73
C PHE A 250 -0.50 27.83 22.66
N VAL A 251 -1.62 27.58 21.97
CA VAL A 251 -2.10 28.44 20.89
C VAL A 251 -2.47 29.83 21.43
N LYS A 252 -3.05 29.90 22.64
CA LYS A 252 -3.31 31.17 23.33
C LYS A 252 -2.03 31.98 23.59
N SER A 253 -0.94 31.31 24.00
CA SER A 253 0.36 31.95 24.21
C SER A 253 0.98 32.51 22.93
N VAL A 254 0.83 31.79 21.80
CA VAL A 254 1.40 32.21 20.51
C VAL A 254 0.63 33.39 19.90
N ILE A 255 -0.67 33.52 20.15
CA ILE A 255 -1.52 34.56 19.54
C ILE A 255 -1.52 35.87 20.36
N ARG A 256 -1.15 35.85 21.64
CA ARG A 256 -1.14 37.07 22.47
C ARG A 256 -0.20 38.13 21.86
N PRO A 257 -0.64 39.39 21.69
CA PRO A 257 0.24 40.48 21.27
C PRO A 257 1.46 40.61 22.20
N ILE A 258 2.64 40.88 21.63
CA ILE A 258 3.89 40.92 22.41
C ILE A 258 3.94 42.17 23.30
N SER A 259 3.54 43.32 22.75
CA SER A 259 3.42 44.59 23.48
C SER A 259 2.32 45.46 22.86
N GLY A 260 1.79 46.43 23.61
CA GLY A 260 0.73 47.33 23.11
C GLY A 260 1.17 48.25 21.97
N GLY A 261 2.46 48.62 21.92
CA GLY A 261 3.03 49.49 20.86
C GLY A 261 3.62 48.73 19.66
N SER A 262 4.04 47.48 19.85
CA SER A 262 4.44 46.58 18.77
C SER A 262 3.81 45.19 19.00
N PRO A 263 2.62 44.94 18.43
CA PRO A 263 1.89 43.69 18.67
C PRO A 263 2.62 42.46 18.08
N THR A 264 3.42 42.65 17.03
CA THR A 264 4.18 41.59 16.36
C THR A 264 5.64 41.49 16.77
N GLY A 265 6.15 42.40 17.62
CA GLY A 265 7.54 42.43 18.05
C GLY A 265 8.48 43.00 16.99
N ALA A 266 9.74 42.52 16.95
CA ALA A 266 10.77 43.01 16.03
C ALA A 266 11.22 41.93 15.03
N ASP A 267 11.91 42.32 13.96
CA ASP A 267 12.56 41.36 13.07
C ASP A 267 13.72 40.65 13.80
N ILE A 268 13.59 39.34 13.97
CA ILE A 268 14.56 38.48 14.67
C ILE A 268 15.62 37.88 13.75
N SER A 269 15.63 38.22 12.45
CA SER A 269 16.51 37.60 11.45
C SER A 269 18.00 37.64 11.82
N LYS A 270 18.41 38.62 12.65
CA LYS A 270 19.77 38.79 13.17
C LYS A 270 19.94 38.46 14.66
N SER A 271 18.90 37.96 15.33
CA SER A 271 18.96 37.65 16.76
C SER A 271 19.66 36.30 17.02
N ASP A 272 20.39 36.22 18.14
CA ASP A 272 21.10 34.99 18.54
C ASP A 272 20.12 33.82 18.74
N ALA A 273 18.95 34.07 19.32
CA ALA A 273 17.91 33.05 19.51
C ALA A 273 17.40 32.48 18.17
N PHE A 274 17.25 33.31 17.13
CA PHE A 274 16.86 32.84 15.81
C PHE A 274 18.01 32.09 15.11
N PHE A 275 19.25 32.53 15.30
CA PHE A 275 20.43 31.84 14.76
C PHE A 275 20.62 30.47 15.40
N GLU A 276 20.48 30.36 16.72
CA GLU A 276 20.51 29.09 17.45
C GLU A 276 19.41 28.17 16.96
N LEU A 277 18.16 28.65 16.87
CA LEU A 277 17.03 27.89 16.36
C LEU A 277 17.27 27.37 14.93
N LYS A 278 17.78 28.23 14.05
CA LYS A 278 18.11 27.89 12.66
C LYS A 278 19.24 26.85 12.59
N THR A 279 20.22 26.92 13.48
CA THR A 279 21.33 25.98 13.57
C THR A 279 20.84 24.60 14.02
N ILE A 280 20.02 24.54 15.07
CA ILE A 280 19.42 23.28 15.54
C ILE A 280 18.52 22.67 14.46
N TRP A 281 17.74 23.49 13.76
CA TRP A 281 16.90 23.04 12.65
C TRP A 281 17.73 22.47 11.46
N GLY A 282 18.90 23.06 11.19
CA GLY A 282 19.83 22.60 10.16
C GLY A 282 20.61 21.32 10.50
N SER A 283 20.66 20.92 11.78
CA SER A 283 21.38 19.73 12.24
C SER A 283 20.79 18.43 11.68
N ARG A 284 21.65 17.41 11.50
CA ARG A 284 21.24 16.03 11.16
C ARG A 284 20.46 15.36 12.30
N LYS A 285 20.81 15.66 13.55
CA LYS A 285 20.11 15.18 14.75
C LYS A 285 19.41 16.38 15.38
N ARG A 286 18.15 16.59 15.01
CA ARG A 286 17.33 17.71 15.48
C ARG A 286 16.79 17.40 16.87
N ASP A 287 17.03 18.30 17.80
CA ASP A 287 16.40 18.30 19.12
C ASP A 287 15.06 19.03 19.02
N TYR A 288 13.97 18.27 18.91
CA TYR A 288 12.64 18.84 18.70
C TYR A 288 12.09 19.53 19.95
N ASP A 289 12.49 19.11 21.15
CA ASP A 289 12.07 19.76 22.40
C ASP A 289 12.70 21.14 22.51
N LYS A 290 14.01 21.23 22.25
CA LYS A 290 14.71 22.51 22.21
C LYS A 290 14.18 23.45 21.11
N ILE A 291 13.78 22.91 19.95
CA ILE A 291 13.13 23.71 18.89
C ILE A 291 11.77 24.25 19.36
N ILE A 292 10.98 23.44 20.07
CA ILE A 292 9.68 23.86 20.60
C ILE A 292 9.86 24.99 21.62
N ASP A 293 10.77 24.82 22.59
CA ASP A 293 11.02 25.80 23.65
C ASP A 293 11.50 27.15 23.09
N LEU A 294 12.51 27.14 22.22
CA LEU A 294 13.04 28.35 21.59
C LEU A 294 11.99 29.02 20.67
N SER A 295 11.21 28.23 19.94
CA SER A 295 10.15 28.78 19.09
C SER A 295 9.04 29.44 19.93
N MET A 296 8.70 28.85 21.08
CA MET A 296 7.74 29.40 22.02
C MET A 296 8.22 30.70 22.67
N GLU A 297 9.49 30.75 23.07
CA GLU A 297 10.10 31.98 23.59
C GLU A 297 10.06 33.09 22.54
N ILE A 298 10.45 32.78 21.30
CA ILE A 298 10.48 33.74 20.20
C ILE A 298 9.07 34.24 19.86
N LEU A 299 8.12 33.32 19.60
CA LEU A 299 6.76 33.68 19.21
C LEU A 299 5.98 34.35 20.35
N GLY A 300 6.27 33.98 21.60
CA GLY A 300 5.62 34.54 22.78
C GLY A 300 6.14 35.92 23.18
N LYS A 301 7.44 36.18 23.04
CA LYS A 301 8.10 37.35 23.66
C LYS A 301 8.86 38.26 22.70
N LYS A 302 9.28 37.79 21.52
CA LYS A 302 10.24 38.51 20.67
C LYS A 302 9.67 38.91 19.30
N SER A 303 9.07 37.97 18.57
CA SER A 303 8.60 38.20 17.20
C SER A 303 7.54 37.21 16.75
N LYS A 304 6.47 37.71 16.13
CA LYS A 304 5.51 36.89 15.39
C LYS A 304 6.09 36.58 14.01
N ASN A 305 6.69 35.40 13.87
CA ASN A 305 7.43 35.00 12.68
C ASN A 305 6.92 33.67 12.09
N LEU A 306 6.49 33.68 10.83
CA LEU A 306 5.95 32.51 10.13
C LEU A 306 6.96 31.39 9.93
N MET A 307 8.25 31.70 9.78
CA MET A 307 9.30 30.68 9.67
C MET A 307 9.40 29.88 10.96
N VAL A 308 9.45 30.60 12.09
CA VAL A 308 9.50 30.02 13.43
C VAL A 308 8.23 29.22 13.71
N ALA A 309 7.05 29.77 13.37
CA ALA A 309 5.78 29.05 13.50
C ALA A 309 5.76 27.76 12.64
N SER A 310 6.35 27.78 11.44
CA SER A 310 6.44 26.59 10.57
C SER A 310 7.37 25.50 11.14
N TRP A 311 8.51 25.89 11.73
CA TRP A 311 9.43 24.94 12.40
C TRP A 311 8.84 24.37 13.68
N LEU A 312 8.11 25.20 14.42
CA LEU A 312 7.35 24.80 15.60
C LEU A 312 6.28 23.76 15.23
N THR A 313 5.45 24.03 14.21
CA THR A 313 4.44 23.07 13.72
C THR A 313 5.06 21.72 13.33
N PHE A 314 6.22 21.74 12.67
CA PHE A 314 6.94 20.50 12.34
C PHE A 314 7.40 19.74 13.58
N SER A 315 7.92 20.45 14.58
CA SER A 315 8.46 19.85 15.79
C SER A 315 7.36 19.31 16.70
N LEU A 316 6.23 20.04 16.78
CA LEU A 316 5.01 19.57 17.45
C LEU A 316 4.47 18.30 16.80
N TYR A 317 4.47 18.21 15.47
CA TYR A 317 4.11 16.96 14.79
C TYR A 317 5.09 15.82 15.13
N GLN A 318 6.40 16.09 15.24
CA GLN A 318 7.33 15.03 15.58
C GLN A 318 7.12 14.47 16.99
N GLN A 319 6.81 15.33 17.96
CA GLN A 319 6.55 14.95 19.35
C GLN A 319 5.16 14.36 19.57
N ARG A 320 4.12 15.03 19.06
CA ARG A 320 2.71 14.74 19.38
C ARG A 320 1.88 14.26 18.18
N LYS A 321 2.51 14.04 17.02
CA LYS A 321 1.85 13.55 15.79
C LYS A 321 0.68 14.45 15.36
N LEU A 322 -0.47 13.88 15.01
CA LEU A 322 -1.64 14.59 14.48
C LEU A 322 -2.18 15.67 15.44
N PRO A 323 -2.28 15.42 16.75
CA PRO A 323 -2.58 16.49 17.71
C PRO A 323 -1.63 17.68 17.67
N GLY A 324 -0.32 17.43 17.54
CA GLY A 324 0.68 18.49 17.43
C GLY A 324 0.58 19.27 16.13
N LEU A 325 0.24 18.59 15.02
CA LEU A 325 0.00 19.24 13.73
C LEU A 325 -1.23 20.15 13.78
N ALA A 326 -2.34 19.68 14.36
CA ALA A 326 -3.56 20.46 14.51
C ALA A 326 -3.31 21.75 15.33
N ASP A 327 -2.60 21.63 16.46
CA ASP A 327 -2.26 22.79 17.31
C ASP A 327 -1.34 23.78 16.56
N GLY A 328 -0.34 23.28 15.83
CA GLY A 328 0.57 24.13 15.06
C GLY A 328 -0.08 24.84 13.87
N LEU A 329 -0.97 24.15 13.13
CA LEU A 329 -1.73 24.75 12.03
C LEU A 329 -2.72 25.80 12.54
N MET A 330 -3.41 25.52 13.65
CA MET A 330 -4.31 26.48 14.30
C MET A 330 -3.56 27.73 14.77
N ALA A 331 -2.33 27.59 15.29
CA ALA A 331 -1.49 28.73 15.64
C ALA A 331 -1.11 29.58 14.41
N ILE A 332 -0.74 28.94 13.30
CA ILE A 332 -0.41 29.65 12.05
C ILE A 332 -1.64 30.36 11.48
N GLU A 333 -2.79 29.69 11.47
CA GLU A 333 -4.08 30.27 11.05
C GLU A 333 -4.36 31.56 11.82
N LYS A 334 -4.30 31.51 13.15
CA LYS A 334 -4.58 32.66 14.00
C LYS A 334 -3.52 33.76 13.89
N LEU A 335 -2.25 33.41 13.69
CA LEU A 335 -1.20 34.40 13.41
C LEU A 335 -1.46 35.16 12.11
N ILE A 336 -1.90 34.46 11.06
CA ILE A 336 -2.26 35.07 9.78
C ILE A 336 -3.54 35.92 9.94
N GLU A 337 -4.53 35.44 10.66
CA GLU A 337 -5.78 36.17 10.91
C GLU A 337 -5.52 37.48 11.67
N THR A 338 -4.75 37.44 12.76
CA THR A 338 -4.58 38.59 13.66
C THR A 338 -3.47 39.55 13.24
N PHE A 339 -2.36 39.05 12.69
CA PHE A 339 -1.12 39.84 12.55
C PHE A 339 -0.62 40.02 11.12
N TRP A 340 -1.39 39.63 10.11
CA TRP A 340 -0.93 39.54 8.71
C TRP A 340 -0.03 40.69 8.24
N GLU A 341 -0.46 41.94 8.45
CA GLU A 341 0.23 43.14 7.94
C GLU A 341 1.68 43.20 8.45
N ASN A 342 1.84 43.07 9.77
CA ASN A 342 3.13 43.23 10.47
C ASN A 342 3.80 41.89 10.82
N LEU A 343 3.34 40.78 10.23
CA LEU A 343 3.89 39.44 10.46
C LEU A 343 5.23 39.28 9.78
N TYR A 344 6.22 38.69 10.45
CA TYR A 344 7.53 38.44 9.86
C TYR A 344 7.59 37.09 9.12
N PRO A 345 8.36 36.97 8.02
CA PRO A 345 9.09 38.04 7.33
C PRO A 345 8.16 39.01 6.59
N GLU A 346 8.49 40.29 6.49
CA GLU A 346 7.62 41.32 5.87
C GLU A 346 7.32 41.03 4.39
N LYS A 347 8.31 40.51 3.66
CA LYS A 347 8.19 40.25 2.23
C LYS A 347 7.20 39.12 1.94
N MET A 348 6.15 39.44 1.18
CA MET A 348 5.08 38.51 0.81
C MET A 348 5.57 37.18 0.20
N LYS A 349 6.58 37.21 -0.69
CA LYS A 349 7.18 35.98 -1.26
C LYS A 349 7.76 35.07 -0.16
N GLN A 350 8.36 35.66 0.87
CA GLN A 350 8.96 34.92 1.99
C GLN A 350 7.88 34.38 2.94
N LYS A 351 6.82 35.15 3.24
CA LYS A 351 5.65 34.67 4.01
C LYS A 351 5.10 33.36 3.43
N ILE A 352 4.85 33.34 2.12
CA ILE A 352 4.32 32.16 1.41
C ILE A 352 5.33 31.01 1.41
N SER A 353 6.62 31.30 1.22
CA SER A 353 7.68 30.28 1.24
C SER A 353 7.81 29.60 2.61
N CYS A 354 7.59 30.33 3.72
CA CYS A 354 7.62 29.76 5.07
C CYS A 354 6.60 28.63 5.23
N LEU A 355 5.37 28.84 4.75
CA LEU A 355 4.29 27.83 4.77
C LEU A 355 4.67 26.56 4.00
N GLY A 356 5.48 26.69 2.95
CA GLY A 356 5.98 25.57 2.16
C GLY A 356 6.88 24.61 2.96
N ASN A 357 7.47 25.05 4.08
CA ASN A 357 8.23 24.14 4.96
C ASN A 357 7.33 23.09 5.62
N ILE A 358 6.05 23.40 5.83
CA ILE A 358 5.10 22.46 6.43
C ILE A 358 4.90 21.27 5.48
N ASN A 359 4.96 21.45 4.15
CA ASN A 359 4.84 20.35 3.17
C ASN A 359 5.88 19.24 3.35
N LYS A 360 7.02 19.53 4.00
CA LYS A 360 8.01 18.50 4.34
C LYS A 360 7.43 17.40 5.25
N LEU A 361 6.31 17.68 5.94
CA LEU A 361 5.56 16.71 6.74
C LEU A 361 4.73 15.73 5.90
N ALA A 362 4.42 16.01 4.63
CA ALA A 362 3.51 15.19 3.83
C ALA A 362 3.94 13.70 3.77
N LEU A 363 5.24 13.44 3.62
CA LEU A 363 5.78 12.07 3.62
C LEU A 363 5.68 11.41 5.01
N LEU A 364 5.89 12.17 6.09
CA LEU A 364 5.80 11.66 7.45
C LEU A 364 4.34 11.35 7.82
N ILE A 365 3.41 12.23 7.46
CA ILE A 365 1.96 12.02 7.64
C ILE A 365 1.50 10.79 6.86
N SER A 366 1.98 10.62 5.62
CA SER A 366 1.65 9.45 4.80
C SER A 366 1.99 8.13 5.51
N ARG A 367 3.14 8.08 6.20
CA ARG A 367 3.65 6.89 6.90
C ARG A 367 3.01 6.65 8.27
N GLN A 368 2.36 7.66 8.86
CA GLN A 368 1.77 7.54 10.19
C GLN A 368 0.52 6.64 10.16
N GLU A 369 0.40 5.71 11.10
CA GLU A 369 -0.85 4.98 11.32
C GLU A 369 -1.88 5.87 12.03
N VAL A 370 -3.16 5.62 11.80
CA VAL A 370 -4.27 6.43 12.31
C VAL A 370 -5.27 5.58 13.06
N SER A 371 -5.81 6.14 14.13
CA SER A 371 -6.84 5.54 14.98
C SER A 371 -8.15 6.33 14.89
N VAL A 372 -9.23 5.77 15.44
CA VAL A 372 -10.53 6.46 15.50
C VAL A 372 -10.46 7.75 16.32
N GLY A 373 -9.56 7.82 17.31
CA GLY A 373 -9.37 9.02 18.15
C GLY A 373 -8.75 10.21 17.42
N ASP A 374 -8.03 9.98 16.31
CA ASP A 374 -7.34 11.03 15.56
C ASP A 374 -8.26 11.83 14.62
N GLU A 375 -9.53 11.41 14.47
CA GLU A 375 -10.47 12.00 13.52
C GLU A 375 -10.65 13.51 13.72
N LEU A 376 -10.75 13.94 14.98
CA LEU A 376 -10.92 15.33 15.35
C LEU A 376 -9.69 16.15 14.96
N ASP A 377 -8.48 15.65 15.27
CA ASP A 377 -7.22 16.31 14.92
C ASP A 377 -7.06 16.46 13.39
N VAL A 378 -7.41 15.43 12.64
CA VAL A 378 -7.34 15.44 11.17
C VAL A 378 -8.33 16.42 10.57
N ARG A 379 -9.58 16.46 11.04
CA ARG A 379 -10.59 17.40 10.54
C ARG A 379 -10.22 18.85 10.84
N HIS A 380 -9.77 19.16 12.05
CA HIS A 380 -9.31 20.51 12.37
C HIS A 380 -8.07 20.91 11.57
N SER A 381 -7.13 20.00 11.36
CA SER A 381 -5.97 20.28 10.51
C SER A 381 -6.38 20.64 9.08
N LEU A 382 -7.39 19.96 8.52
CA LEU A 382 -7.94 20.28 7.21
C LEU A 382 -8.65 21.63 7.18
N GLU A 383 -9.48 21.93 8.18
CA GLU A 383 -10.15 23.23 8.31
C GLU A 383 -9.15 24.38 8.41
N SER A 384 -8.11 24.25 9.24
CA SER A 384 -7.05 25.26 9.36
C SER A 384 -6.28 25.45 8.05
N ILE A 385 -6.00 24.38 7.29
CA ILE A 385 -5.33 24.51 5.98
C ILE A 385 -6.22 25.25 4.97
N GLU A 386 -7.52 24.98 4.96
CA GLU A 386 -8.48 25.66 4.08
C GLU A 386 -8.59 27.15 4.46
N ASN A 387 -8.67 27.47 5.75
CA ASN A 387 -8.68 28.85 6.26
C ASN A 387 -7.37 29.59 5.93
N ILE A 388 -6.21 28.99 6.17
CA ILE A 388 -4.91 29.55 5.80
C ILE A 388 -4.86 29.81 4.29
N SER A 389 -5.28 28.83 3.48
CA SER A 389 -5.24 28.95 2.01
C SER A 389 -6.14 30.06 1.50
N ARG A 390 -7.34 30.20 2.07
CA ARG A 390 -8.28 31.30 1.79
C ARG A 390 -7.69 32.66 2.16
N MET A 391 -7.21 32.83 3.40
CA MET A 391 -6.63 34.10 3.86
C MET A 391 -5.39 34.51 3.05
N VAL A 392 -4.51 33.56 2.72
CA VAL A 392 -3.34 33.84 1.88
C VAL A 392 -3.76 34.23 0.47
N GLN A 393 -4.78 33.58 -0.11
CA GLN A 393 -5.30 33.94 -1.43
C GLN A 393 -5.93 35.34 -1.43
N GLU A 394 -6.74 35.67 -0.43
CA GLU A 394 -7.38 36.99 -0.29
C GLU A 394 -6.36 38.12 -0.10
N LYS A 395 -5.34 37.88 0.74
CA LYS A 395 -4.37 38.92 1.15
C LYS A 395 -3.13 39.03 0.25
N SER A 396 -2.87 38.04 -0.62
CA SER A 396 -1.66 38.02 -1.45
C SER A 396 -1.89 37.68 -2.93
N SER A 397 -3.13 37.36 -3.31
CA SER A 397 -3.52 36.87 -4.64
C SER A 397 -2.74 35.64 -5.10
N LYS A 398 -2.13 34.90 -4.16
CA LYS A 398 -1.32 33.71 -4.39
C LYS A 398 -1.82 32.55 -3.55
N THR A 399 -1.57 31.34 -4.04
CA THR A 399 -2.00 30.12 -3.37
C THR A 399 -0.98 29.67 -2.32
N ALA A 400 -1.46 29.30 -1.13
CA ALA A 400 -0.61 28.73 -0.09
C ALA A 400 -0.11 27.33 -0.51
N PRO A 401 1.19 27.02 -0.36
CA PRO A 401 1.74 25.72 -0.71
C PRO A 401 1.42 24.69 0.39
N LEU A 402 0.16 24.31 0.56
CA LEU A 402 -0.30 23.34 1.58
C LEU A 402 -1.12 22.17 0.99
N SER A 403 -1.27 22.11 -0.34
CA SER A 403 -2.07 21.10 -1.05
C SER A 403 -1.62 19.66 -0.79
N GLN A 404 -0.31 19.42 -0.70
CA GLN A 404 0.22 18.07 -0.48
C GLN A 404 -0.19 17.52 0.90
N ILE A 405 -0.19 18.36 1.94
CA ILE A 405 -0.59 17.92 3.28
C ILE A 405 -2.10 17.72 3.35
N SER A 406 -2.90 18.61 2.74
CA SER A 406 -4.35 18.47 2.76
C SER A 406 -4.79 17.19 2.05
N GLU A 407 -4.16 16.80 0.95
CA GLU A 407 -4.38 15.50 0.30
C GLU A 407 -4.06 14.33 1.24
N LYS A 408 -2.92 14.38 1.95
CA LYS A 408 -2.54 13.30 2.88
C LYS A 408 -3.45 13.21 4.10
N LEU A 409 -3.93 14.33 4.61
CA LEU A 409 -4.91 14.33 5.71
C LEU A 409 -6.27 13.84 5.24
N LYS A 410 -6.71 14.15 4.01
CA LYS A 410 -7.93 13.57 3.41
C LYS A 410 -7.82 12.06 3.27
N GLU A 411 -6.67 11.55 2.80
CA GLU A 411 -6.39 10.10 2.77
C GLU A 411 -6.47 9.47 4.17
N LYS A 412 -6.02 10.16 5.22
CA LYS A 412 -6.14 9.67 6.60
C LYS A 412 -7.57 9.67 7.11
N LEU A 413 -8.34 10.72 6.81
CA LEU A 413 -9.74 10.81 7.22
C LEU A 413 -10.57 9.65 6.66
N ILE A 414 -10.35 9.31 5.38
CA ILE A 414 -10.99 8.15 4.73
C ILE A 414 -10.65 6.86 5.49
N ARG A 415 -9.37 6.61 5.80
CA ARG A 415 -8.96 5.43 6.56
C ARG A 415 -9.58 5.39 7.97
N ILE A 416 -9.70 6.53 8.64
CA ILE A 416 -10.36 6.60 9.95
C ILE A 416 -11.84 6.21 9.83
N GLU A 417 -12.51 6.66 8.77
CA GLU A 417 -13.91 6.29 8.47
C GLU A 417 -14.06 4.80 8.12
N GLU A 418 -13.05 4.17 7.52
CA GLU A 418 -13.00 2.71 7.29
C GLU A 418 -12.76 1.90 8.57
N ILE A 419 -11.93 2.41 9.48
CA ILE A 419 -11.60 1.75 10.76
C ILE A 419 -12.77 1.85 11.74
N LYS A 420 -13.61 2.90 11.61
CA LYS A 420 -14.82 3.01 12.44
C LYS A 420 -15.70 1.79 12.22
N PRO A 421 -16.05 1.04 13.28
CA PRO A 421 -17.02 -0.03 13.13
C PRO A 421 -18.29 0.59 12.58
N LYS A 422 -18.77 0.08 11.44
CA LYS A 422 -20.10 0.42 10.92
C LYS A 422 -21.07 0.22 12.07
N LYS A 423 -21.59 1.32 12.59
CA LYS A 423 -22.73 1.28 13.51
C LYS A 423 -23.84 0.61 12.72
N LEU A 424 -24.07 -0.67 13.01
CA LEU A 424 -25.23 -1.40 12.55
C LEU A 424 -26.42 -0.50 12.84
N GLU A 425 -27.09 -0.03 11.79
CA GLU A 425 -28.33 0.72 11.96
C GLU A 425 -29.24 -0.13 12.85
N PRO A 426 -29.78 0.44 13.93
CA PRO A 426 -30.70 -0.30 14.77
C PRO A 426 -31.89 -0.68 13.89
N LYS A 427 -32.09 -1.99 13.71
CA LYS A 427 -33.37 -2.53 13.23
C LYS A 427 -34.51 -1.82 13.97
N PRO A 428 -35.63 -1.50 13.30
CA PRO A 428 -36.73 -0.77 13.91
C PRO A 428 -37.16 -1.49 15.19
N LYS A 429 -36.95 -0.82 16.33
CA LYS A 429 -37.43 -1.29 17.64
C LYS A 429 -38.95 -1.31 17.58
N SER A 430 -39.51 -2.51 17.68
CA SER A 430 -40.89 -2.74 18.08
C SER A 430 -41.19 -1.95 19.35
N LYS A 431 -42.39 -1.35 19.38
CA LYS A 431 -42.94 -0.59 20.51
C LYS A 431 -42.84 -1.42 21.81
N PRO A 432 -42.52 -0.81 22.95
CA PRO A 432 -42.56 -1.49 24.23
C PRO A 432 -44.02 -1.69 24.68
N PRO A 433 -44.42 -2.89 25.15
CA PRO A 433 -45.62 -3.02 25.97
C PRO A 433 -45.32 -2.51 27.39
N LYS A 434 -46.31 -1.78 27.93
CA LYS A 434 -46.38 -1.24 29.28
C LYS A 434 -46.12 -2.32 30.33
N LYS A 435 -45.25 -2.03 31.30
CA LYS A 435 -45.24 -2.75 32.58
C LYS A 435 -46.23 -2.05 33.51
N GLU A 436 -47.30 -2.77 33.82
CA GLU A 436 -48.11 -2.51 35.00
C GLU A 436 -47.36 -2.98 36.25
N VAL A 437 -47.74 -2.31 37.32
CA VAL A 437 -47.16 -2.27 38.66
C VAL A 437 -47.49 -3.55 39.43
N SER A 438 -46.52 -4.10 40.15
CA SER A 438 -46.78 -4.78 41.42
C SER A 438 -45.61 -4.56 42.39
N THR A 439 -45.96 -3.96 43.52
CA THR A 439 -45.16 -3.67 44.72
C THR A 439 -45.06 -4.91 45.64
N PRO A 440 -44.20 -4.88 46.68
CA PRO A 440 -43.41 -6.01 47.17
C PRO A 440 -43.87 -6.59 48.53
N LEU A 441 -43.42 -7.80 48.85
CA LEU A 441 -43.32 -8.44 50.19
C LEU A 441 -42.33 -9.64 50.03
N SER A 442 -41.32 -9.95 50.84
CA SER A 442 -40.81 -9.43 52.11
C SER A 442 -39.41 -9.98 52.39
N SER A 443 -38.59 -9.12 53.01
CA SER A 443 -37.74 -9.34 54.21
C SER A 443 -36.51 -10.27 54.21
N ASP A 444 -35.33 -9.64 54.16
CA ASP A 444 -34.20 -9.59 55.15
C ASP A 444 -33.85 -10.81 56.05
N PRO A 445 -32.62 -10.89 56.63
CA PRO A 445 -31.37 -10.16 56.35
C PRO A 445 -30.12 -11.07 56.17
N ALA A 446 -29.04 -10.45 55.67
CA ALA A 446 -27.73 -11.02 55.41
C ALA A 446 -27.03 -11.63 56.65
N PRO A 447 -26.04 -12.51 56.42
CA PRO A 447 -24.68 -12.02 56.62
C PRO A 447 -23.80 -12.15 55.36
N SER A 448 -23.01 -11.11 55.20
CA SER A 448 -22.01 -10.83 54.18
C SER A 448 -20.96 -11.92 53.99
N VAL A 449 -20.80 -12.36 52.74
CA VAL A 449 -19.48 -12.74 52.18
C VAL A 449 -19.30 -11.97 50.87
N SER A 450 -18.67 -10.81 51.04
CA SER A 450 -17.85 -10.07 50.10
C SER A 450 -18.13 -10.30 48.61
N SER A 451 -19.02 -9.47 48.07
CA SER A 451 -18.87 -9.00 46.69
C SER A 451 -17.45 -8.46 46.56
N ALA A 452 -16.59 -9.19 45.86
CA ALA A 452 -15.33 -8.65 45.41
C ALA A 452 -15.68 -7.46 44.51
N SER A 453 -15.52 -6.27 45.09
CA SER A 453 -15.35 -5.00 44.41
C SER A 453 -14.70 -5.23 43.05
N ALA A 454 -15.32 -4.73 41.98
CA ALA A 454 -14.62 -4.49 40.73
C ALA A 454 -13.28 -3.83 41.10
N PRO A 455 -12.11 -4.42 40.77
CA PRO A 455 -10.86 -3.81 41.14
C PRO A 455 -10.79 -2.45 40.46
N ASN A 456 -10.80 -1.43 41.32
CA ASN A 456 -10.16 -0.14 41.26
C ASN A 456 -9.58 0.26 39.90
N ASP A 457 -9.87 1.51 39.51
CA ASP A 457 -9.09 2.30 38.56
C ASP A 457 -7.66 1.77 38.44
N LEU A 458 -7.37 1.06 37.33
CA LEU A 458 -6.04 0.55 37.04
C LEU A 458 -5.14 1.76 36.82
N GLU A 459 -4.61 2.34 37.89
CA GLU A 459 -3.57 3.34 37.82
C GLU A 459 -2.33 2.66 37.22
N LEU A 460 -2.15 2.86 35.91
CA LEU A 460 -1.00 2.39 35.15
C LEU A 460 0.24 3.24 35.53
N THR A 461 0.73 3.06 36.76
CA THR A 461 1.87 3.82 37.30
C THR A 461 3.22 3.28 36.84
N SER A 462 3.26 2.14 36.14
CA SER A 462 4.50 1.47 35.73
C SER A 462 4.29 0.55 34.53
N PRO A 463 5.27 0.44 33.60
CA PRO A 463 5.27 -0.55 32.52
C PRO A 463 5.12 -2.00 32.99
N ALA A 464 5.63 -2.33 34.19
CA ALA A 464 5.52 -3.68 34.75
C ALA A 464 4.09 -3.99 35.20
N LYS A 465 3.39 -3.01 35.82
CA LYS A 465 1.97 -3.13 36.17
C LYS A 465 1.10 -3.22 34.92
N ALA A 466 1.42 -2.43 33.88
CA ALA A 466 0.72 -2.50 32.59
C ALA A 466 0.86 -3.90 31.95
N LYS A 467 2.07 -4.48 31.95
CA LYS A 467 2.30 -5.85 31.48
C LYS A 467 1.51 -6.87 32.30
N GLY A 468 1.46 -6.73 33.63
CA GLY A 468 0.65 -7.56 34.52
C GLY A 468 -0.85 -7.52 34.19
N ALA A 469 -1.41 -6.33 34.03
CA ALA A 469 -2.82 -6.14 33.68
C ALA A 469 -3.18 -6.76 32.31
N ILE A 470 -2.28 -6.65 31.33
CA ILE A 470 -2.48 -7.29 30.01
C ILE A 470 -2.47 -8.81 30.15
N LEU A 471 -1.52 -9.38 30.90
CA LEU A 471 -1.46 -10.83 31.11
C LEU A 471 -2.69 -11.37 31.85
N GLU A 472 -3.24 -10.62 32.81
CA GLU A 472 -4.47 -10.98 33.51
C GLU A 472 -5.70 -10.95 32.57
N ALA A 473 -5.80 -9.93 31.72
CA ALA A 473 -6.84 -9.86 30.68
C ALA A 473 -6.73 -11.02 29.68
N LEU A 474 -5.51 -11.37 29.25
CA LEU A 474 -5.27 -12.49 28.33
C LEU A 474 -5.62 -13.83 28.97
N LYS A 475 -5.33 -14.01 30.27
CA LYS A 475 -5.76 -15.19 31.04
C LYS A 475 -7.27 -15.32 31.05
N TYR A 476 -7.99 -14.22 31.33
CA TYR A 476 -9.45 -14.22 31.25
C TYR A 476 -9.96 -14.60 29.86
N MET A 477 -9.41 -13.99 28.81
CA MET A 477 -9.77 -14.31 27.42
C MET A 477 -9.49 -15.78 27.07
N GLN A 478 -8.39 -16.35 27.56
CA GLN A 478 -8.07 -17.75 27.33
C GLN A 478 -9.10 -18.70 27.95
N HIS A 479 -9.62 -18.39 29.15
CA HIS A 479 -10.69 -19.18 29.76
C HIS A 479 -12.02 -19.09 28.99
N GLN A 480 -12.35 -17.92 28.44
CA GLN A 480 -13.59 -17.71 27.69
C GLN A 480 -13.53 -18.28 26.27
N THR A 481 -12.38 -18.13 25.59
CA THR A 481 -12.18 -18.52 24.19
C THR A 481 -10.88 -19.32 24.02
N PRO A 482 -10.81 -20.57 24.51
CA PRO A 482 -9.57 -21.36 24.50
C PRO A 482 -9.13 -21.82 23.10
N LYS A 483 -10.02 -21.71 22.09
CA LYS A 483 -9.77 -22.07 20.68
C LYS A 483 -9.14 -20.93 19.86
N ASP A 484 -9.20 -19.70 20.35
CA ASP A 484 -8.70 -18.54 19.63
C ASP A 484 -7.16 -18.44 19.78
N PRO A 485 -6.37 -18.38 18.69
CA PRO A 485 -4.93 -18.20 18.77
C PRO A 485 -4.48 -16.89 19.42
N PHE A 486 -5.33 -15.86 19.49
CA PHE A 486 -4.93 -14.53 19.93
C PHE A 486 -4.26 -14.53 21.31
N SER A 487 -4.89 -15.11 22.33
CA SER A 487 -4.38 -15.08 23.71
C SER A 487 -3.01 -15.76 23.85
N TYR A 488 -2.83 -16.89 23.17
CA TYR A 488 -1.57 -17.65 23.19
C TYR A 488 -0.43 -16.87 22.53
N ARG A 489 -0.71 -16.21 21.39
CA ARG A 489 0.29 -15.48 20.63
C ARG A 489 0.73 -14.20 21.32
N VAL A 490 -0.21 -13.42 21.83
CA VAL A 490 0.10 -12.14 22.50
C VAL A 490 0.89 -12.37 23.78
N THR A 491 0.56 -13.42 24.56
CA THR A 491 1.31 -13.77 25.77
C THR A 491 2.78 -14.05 25.46
N ARG A 492 3.04 -14.87 24.42
CA ARG A 492 4.40 -15.18 23.94
C ARG A 492 5.12 -13.97 23.39
N PHE A 493 4.45 -13.15 22.59
CA PHE A 493 4.99 -11.91 22.06
C PHE A 493 5.42 -10.96 23.19
N ILE A 494 4.56 -10.72 24.18
CA ILE A 494 4.88 -9.86 25.34
C ILE A 494 6.08 -10.37 26.15
N GLN A 495 6.25 -11.68 26.23
CA GLN A 495 7.38 -12.28 26.96
C GLN A 495 8.68 -12.28 26.17
N TRP A 496 8.62 -12.51 24.86
CA TRP A 496 9.79 -12.75 24.03
C TRP A 496 10.21 -11.59 23.12
N ASN A 497 9.38 -10.55 22.96
CA ASN A 497 9.64 -9.46 22.01
C ASN A 497 10.92 -8.67 22.33
N GLN A 498 11.24 -8.46 23.61
CA GLN A 498 12.41 -7.68 24.02
C GLN A 498 13.74 -8.46 23.99
N LEU A 499 13.71 -9.76 23.66
CA LEU A 499 14.89 -10.61 23.66
C LEU A 499 15.65 -10.47 22.33
N VAL A 500 16.85 -9.89 22.40
CA VAL A 500 17.75 -9.68 21.24
C VAL A 500 18.98 -10.61 21.28
N LYS A 501 19.38 -11.07 22.47
CA LYS A 501 20.52 -11.99 22.67
C LYS A 501 20.11 -13.14 23.59
N THR A 502 20.76 -14.28 23.43
CA THR A 502 20.60 -15.41 24.34
C THR A 502 21.15 -15.02 25.72
N PRO A 503 20.35 -15.10 26.80
CA PRO A 503 20.86 -14.85 28.13
C PRO A 503 21.81 -15.99 28.55
N SER A 504 22.81 -15.66 29.38
CA SER A 504 23.76 -16.66 29.88
C SER A 504 23.11 -17.71 30.80
N ASP A 505 22.01 -17.37 31.46
CA ASP A 505 21.18 -18.28 32.24
C ASP A 505 19.68 -18.07 31.96
N ALA A 506 18.88 -19.13 32.12
CA ALA A 506 17.43 -19.09 31.93
C ALA A 506 16.66 -18.48 33.12
N GLY A 507 17.37 -17.99 34.15
CA GLY A 507 16.78 -17.41 35.35
C GLY A 507 16.23 -18.43 36.36
N LYS A 508 15.05 -18.14 36.93
CA LYS A 508 14.43 -18.95 37.99
C LYS A 508 13.99 -20.30 37.42
N ALA A 509 14.49 -21.39 38.00
CA ALA A 509 14.08 -22.74 37.61
C ALA A 509 12.69 -23.11 38.17
N PRO A 510 11.87 -23.88 37.43
CA PRO A 510 10.68 -24.49 38.00
C PRO A 510 11.04 -25.53 39.06
N ASN A 511 10.22 -25.61 40.11
CA ASN A 511 10.41 -26.58 41.18
C ASN A 511 10.13 -28.01 40.67
N LYS A 512 10.87 -29.01 41.16
CA LYS A 512 10.67 -30.43 40.81
C LYS A 512 9.22 -30.90 41.02
N ILE A 513 8.52 -30.34 42.00
CA ILE A 513 7.10 -30.62 42.27
C ILE A 513 6.22 -30.17 41.09
N LYS A 514 6.46 -28.98 40.53
CA LYS A 514 5.69 -28.44 39.40
C LYS A 514 5.94 -29.25 38.13
N VAL A 515 7.19 -29.65 37.88
CA VAL A 515 7.55 -30.54 36.75
C VAL A 515 6.83 -31.89 36.88
N LYS A 516 6.89 -32.54 38.05
CA LYS A 516 6.17 -33.80 38.31
C LYS A 516 4.66 -33.65 38.18
N PHE A 517 4.10 -32.53 38.63
CA PHE A 517 2.67 -32.26 38.54
C PHE A 517 2.20 -32.16 37.08
N LEU A 518 2.90 -31.40 36.23
CA LEU A 518 2.55 -31.26 34.81
C LEU A 518 2.73 -32.57 34.05
N ASN A 519 3.82 -33.30 34.29
CA ASN A 519 4.01 -34.63 33.67
C ASN A 519 2.95 -35.63 34.14
N GLY A 520 2.55 -35.59 35.42
CA GLY A 520 1.46 -36.42 35.92
C GLY A 520 0.08 -36.11 35.31
N LEU A 521 -0.14 -34.90 34.78
CA LEU A 521 -1.35 -34.57 34.00
C LEU A 521 -1.31 -35.17 32.59
N VAL A 522 -0.12 -35.24 31.97
CA VAL A 522 0.10 -35.95 30.70
C VAL A 522 -0.19 -37.45 30.88
N ASP A 523 0.35 -38.06 31.94
CA ASP A 523 0.13 -39.48 32.24
C ASP A 523 -1.35 -39.81 32.47
N LYS A 524 -2.09 -38.87 33.09
CA LYS A 524 -3.54 -38.96 33.32
C LYS A 524 -4.38 -38.58 32.09
N LYS A 525 -3.77 -38.12 31.00
CA LYS A 525 -4.44 -37.60 29.79
C LYS A 525 -5.45 -36.48 30.08
N ASP A 526 -5.18 -35.68 31.10
CA ASP A 526 -6.03 -34.53 31.47
C ASP A 526 -5.61 -33.28 30.69
N TRP A 527 -5.94 -33.27 29.40
CA TRP A 527 -5.48 -32.26 28.45
C TRP A 527 -6.01 -30.85 28.76
N LYS A 528 -7.22 -30.74 29.34
CA LYS A 528 -7.81 -29.45 29.71
C LYS A 528 -7.05 -28.81 30.87
N ASN A 529 -6.79 -29.56 31.93
CA ASN A 529 -6.04 -29.03 33.06
C ASN A 529 -4.56 -28.85 32.71
N LEU A 530 -4.00 -29.69 31.85
CA LEU A 530 -2.64 -29.51 31.34
C LEU A 530 -2.49 -28.17 30.62
N LEU A 531 -3.40 -27.84 29.70
CA LEU A 531 -3.40 -26.57 28.95
C LEU A 531 -3.54 -25.35 29.87
N LEU A 532 -4.44 -25.40 30.85
CA LEU A 532 -4.63 -24.30 31.79
C LEU A 532 -3.40 -24.10 32.67
N LYS A 533 -2.85 -25.19 33.23
CA LYS A 533 -1.73 -25.12 34.18
C LYS A 533 -0.40 -24.81 33.50
N SER A 534 -0.21 -25.22 32.24
CA SER A 534 0.98 -24.85 31.45
C SER A 534 0.99 -23.35 31.15
N GLU A 535 -0.13 -22.78 30.69
CA GLU A 535 -0.23 -21.35 30.36
C GLU A 535 -0.24 -20.46 31.61
N GLU A 536 -0.82 -20.90 32.73
CA GLU A 536 -0.67 -20.19 34.02
C GLU A 536 0.79 -20.12 34.49
N SER A 537 1.59 -21.14 34.16
CA SER A 537 2.99 -21.19 34.57
C SER A 537 3.94 -20.49 33.60
N PHE A 538 3.52 -20.23 32.36
CA PHE A 538 4.39 -19.67 31.33
C PHE A 538 4.92 -18.27 31.66
N PRO A 539 4.12 -17.31 32.19
CA PRO A 539 4.64 -15.99 32.54
C PRO A 539 5.76 -15.99 33.59
N ASP A 540 5.74 -16.97 34.51
CA ASP A 540 6.75 -17.14 35.55
C ASP A 540 8.04 -17.78 35.01
N PHE A 541 7.93 -18.58 33.94
CA PHE A 541 9.03 -19.34 33.34
C PHE A 541 9.09 -19.16 31.80
N PRO A 542 9.37 -17.93 31.29
CA PRO A 542 9.28 -17.64 29.86
C PRO A 542 10.23 -18.44 28.98
N PHE A 543 11.34 -18.92 29.54
CA PHE A 543 12.36 -19.69 28.84
C PHE A 543 12.18 -21.20 28.95
N TRP A 544 11.18 -21.71 29.68
CA TRP A 544 11.01 -23.15 29.81
C TRP A 544 10.31 -23.72 28.56
N LEU A 545 11.10 -24.29 27.63
CA LEU A 545 10.59 -24.77 26.35
C LEU A 545 9.72 -26.01 26.48
N ASP A 546 9.91 -26.83 27.51
CA ASP A 546 9.02 -27.98 27.75
C ASP A 546 7.57 -27.54 27.98
N LEU A 547 7.32 -26.34 28.54
CA LEU A 547 5.95 -25.81 28.64
C LEU A 547 5.31 -25.59 27.27
N GLN A 548 6.09 -25.17 26.26
CA GLN A 548 5.58 -24.96 24.91
C GLN A 548 5.15 -26.27 24.28
N ARG A 549 5.98 -27.32 24.42
CA ARG A 549 5.63 -28.67 24.00
C ARG A 549 4.38 -29.16 24.73
N LEU A 550 4.32 -29.03 26.05
CA LEU A 550 3.16 -29.49 26.85
C LEU A 550 1.86 -28.78 26.44
N THR A 551 1.91 -27.46 26.20
CA THR A 551 0.77 -26.72 25.65
C THR A 551 0.40 -27.24 24.25
N ALA A 552 1.38 -27.49 23.37
CA ALA A 552 1.14 -28.01 22.03
C ALA A 552 0.48 -29.40 22.08
N THR A 553 1.02 -30.33 22.87
CA THR A 553 0.44 -31.67 23.07
C THR A 553 -0.99 -31.58 23.61
N ALA A 554 -1.25 -30.69 24.58
CA ALA A 554 -2.61 -30.50 25.10
C ALA A 554 -3.56 -30.00 24.01
N LEU A 555 -3.13 -29.07 23.16
CA LEU A 555 -3.96 -28.53 22.06
C LEU A 555 -4.17 -29.55 20.93
N GLU A 556 -3.18 -30.39 20.62
CA GLU A 556 -3.29 -31.49 19.66
C GLU A 556 -4.34 -32.52 20.11
N GLU A 557 -4.23 -32.97 21.37
CA GLU A 557 -5.09 -34.01 21.93
C GLU A 557 -6.52 -33.53 22.23
N LEU A 558 -6.74 -32.21 22.38
CA LEU A 558 -8.09 -31.63 22.49
C LEU A 558 -8.84 -31.58 21.12
N GLY A 559 -8.15 -31.94 20.03
CA GLY A 559 -8.73 -32.17 18.70
C GLY A 559 -8.73 -30.98 17.75
N ASP A 560 -9.20 -31.20 16.53
CA ASP A 560 -9.08 -30.29 15.37
C ASP A 560 -9.60 -28.86 15.61
N SER A 561 -10.55 -28.68 16.53
CA SER A 561 -11.08 -27.36 16.86
C SER A 561 -10.06 -26.41 17.49
N TYR A 562 -8.95 -26.95 18.02
CA TYR A 562 -7.84 -26.19 18.63
C TYR A 562 -6.65 -26.01 17.67
N LYS A 563 -6.73 -26.52 16.44
CA LYS A 563 -5.63 -26.46 15.45
C LYS A 563 -5.11 -25.05 15.20
N LYS A 564 -6.00 -24.04 15.17
CA LYS A 564 -5.60 -22.63 15.02
C LYS A 564 -4.77 -22.13 16.20
N ALA A 565 -5.15 -22.49 17.42
CA ALA A 565 -4.40 -22.15 18.63
C ALA A 565 -3.04 -22.86 18.66
N LEU A 566 -3.00 -24.14 18.29
CA LEU A 566 -1.78 -24.93 18.15
C LEU A 566 -0.79 -24.27 17.16
N GLU A 567 -1.25 -23.94 15.95
CA GLU A 567 -0.44 -23.24 14.96
C GLU A 567 0.10 -21.90 15.49
N GLY A 568 -0.69 -21.20 16.32
CA GLY A 568 -0.26 -19.96 16.98
C GLY A 568 0.93 -20.19 17.91
N VAL A 569 0.87 -21.22 18.76
CA VAL A 569 1.95 -21.59 19.68
C VAL A 569 3.21 -22.01 18.91
N LEU A 570 3.06 -22.82 17.86
CA LEU A 570 4.17 -23.29 17.03
C LEU A 570 4.88 -22.13 16.32
N LYS A 571 4.13 -21.22 15.69
CA LYS A 571 4.69 -20.06 14.96
C LYS A 571 5.47 -19.12 15.87
N GLU A 572 4.96 -18.81 17.06
CA GLU A 572 5.67 -17.92 17.99
C GLU A 572 6.92 -18.60 18.57
N THR A 573 6.86 -19.93 18.84
CA THR A 573 8.03 -20.70 19.29
C THR A 573 9.10 -20.77 18.21
N ALA A 574 8.70 -20.98 16.95
CA ALA A 574 9.60 -20.93 15.80
C ALA A 574 10.23 -19.53 15.63
N GLY A 575 9.44 -18.47 15.81
CA GLY A 575 9.93 -17.09 15.78
C GLY A 575 10.91 -16.76 16.93
N LEU A 576 10.81 -17.44 18.06
CA LEU A 576 11.81 -17.32 19.13
C LEU A 576 13.12 -18.01 18.74
N LEU A 577 13.05 -19.27 18.30
CA LEU A 577 14.22 -20.09 17.96
C LEU A 577 14.96 -19.56 16.72
N SER A 578 14.23 -18.94 15.77
CA SER A 578 14.85 -18.27 14.62
C SER A 578 15.69 -17.06 15.02
N ARG A 579 15.30 -16.35 16.09
CA ARG A 579 16.05 -15.21 16.64
C ARG A 579 17.18 -15.66 17.56
N LEU A 580 16.96 -16.74 18.31
CA LEU A 580 17.85 -17.25 19.35
C LEU A 580 18.08 -18.77 19.15
N PRO A 581 18.91 -19.17 18.17
CA PRO A 581 19.13 -20.58 17.86
C PRO A 581 19.84 -21.34 18.99
N ASP A 582 20.66 -20.65 19.80
CA ASP A 582 21.38 -21.26 20.92
C ASP A 582 20.52 -21.39 22.19
N LEU A 583 19.22 -21.05 22.16
CA LEU A 583 18.36 -21.11 23.34
C LEU A 583 18.10 -22.54 23.87
N PRO A 584 17.97 -23.59 23.06
CA PRO A 584 17.76 -24.94 23.59
C PRO A 584 18.96 -25.49 24.38
N SER A 585 20.17 -24.94 24.20
CA SER A 585 21.38 -25.42 24.88
C SER A 585 21.66 -24.75 26.24
N ILE A 586 20.87 -23.75 26.64
CA ILE A 586 21.04 -23.09 27.94
C ILE A 586 20.39 -23.87 29.09
N CYS A 587 20.88 -23.61 30.31
CA CYS A 587 20.38 -24.23 31.54
C CYS A 587 19.85 -23.18 32.53
N PHE A 588 18.92 -23.61 33.38
CA PHE A 588 18.51 -22.86 34.57
C PHE A 588 19.57 -22.95 35.68
N LYS A 589 19.45 -22.09 36.71
CA LYS A 589 20.36 -22.04 37.87
C LYS A 589 20.54 -23.39 38.60
N ASN A 590 19.57 -24.28 38.53
CA ASN A 590 19.62 -25.62 39.14
C ASN A 590 20.22 -26.70 38.21
N LYS A 591 20.91 -26.31 37.12
CA LYS A 591 21.45 -27.21 36.06
C LYS A 591 20.39 -27.98 35.27
N MET A 592 19.11 -27.65 35.43
CA MET A 592 18.06 -28.20 34.59
C MET A 592 18.14 -27.56 33.20
N GLY A 593 18.12 -28.35 32.14
CA GLY A 593 18.05 -27.85 30.77
C GLY A 593 16.74 -27.09 30.51
N VAL A 594 16.78 -26.16 29.56
CA VAL A 594 15.60 -25.42 29.11
C VAL A 594 14.65 -26.28 28.27
N ALA A 595 15.21 -27.26 27.54
CA ALA A 595 14.49 -28.27 26.78
C ALA A 595 15.00 -29.66 27.18
N ASP A 596 14.09 -30.59 27.45
CA ASP A 596 14.40 -32.01 27.55
C ASP A 596 14.56 -32.66 26.15
N GLU A 597 15.03 -33.91 26.10
CA GLU A 597 15.24 -34.64 24.85
C GLU A 597 13.96 -34.78 23.98
N LYS A 598 12.80 -34.93 24.62
CA LYS A 598 11.51 -35.00 23.93
C LYS A 598 11.13 -33.63 23.34
N THR A 599 11.47 -32.54 24.00
CA THR A 599 11.27 -31.17 23.51
C THR A 599 12.19 -30.88 22.33
N LEU A 600 13.44 -31.36 22.35
CA LEU A 600 14.36 -31.22 21.23
C LEU A 600 13.82 -31.95 19.98
N SER A 601 13.39 -33.20 20.10
CA SER A 601 12.75 -33.93 18.99
C SER A 601 11.51 -33.21 18.47
N TRP A 602 10.64 -32.71 19.36
CA TRP A 602 9.46 -31.94 18.98
C TRP A 602 9.78 -30.64 18.23
N ILE A 603 10.87 -29.96 18.62
CA ILE A 603 11.35 -28.76 17.93
C ILE A 603 11.77 -29.10 16.50
N ASP A 604 12.54 -30.18 16.32
CA ASP A 604 13.02 -30.61 15.00
C ASP A 604 11.86 -31.05 14.08
N ASP A 605 10.91 -31.82 14.61
CA ASP A 605 9.81 -32.39 13.84
C ASP A 605 8.72 -31.37 13.49
N GLN A 606 8.28 -30.57 14.47
CA GLN A 606 7.10 -29.70 14.32
C GLN A 606 7.46 -28.22 14.18
N VAL A 607 8.36 -27.70 15.02
CA VAL A 607 8.61 -26.26 15.12
C VAL A 607 9.50 -25.75 13.98
N SER A 608 10.50 -26.53 13.58
CA SER A 608 11.44 -26.18 12.51
C SER A 608 10.76 -25.94 11.16
N SER A 609 9.62 -26.62 10.92
CA SER A 609 8.79 -26.38 9.72
C SER A 609 8.20 -24.96 9.65
N PHE A 610 8.08 -24.27 10.80
CA PHE A 610 7.55 -22.90 10.90
C PHE A 610 8.65 -21.83 11.01
N VAL A 611 9.93 -22.20 11.09
CA VAL A 611 11.06 -21.27 11.16
C VAL A 611 11.25 -20.59 9.80
N GLN A 612 10.59 -19.44 9.62
CA GLN A 612 10.86 -18.56 8.48
C GLN A 612 12.10 -17.72 8.81
N THR A 613 13.23 -18.02 8.16
CA THR A 613 14.40 -17.14 8.17
C THR A 613 14.01 -15.75 7.62
N PRO A 614 14.33 -14.64 8.31
CA PRO A 614 13.99 -13.31 7.84
C PRO A 614 14.90 -12.92 6.66
N VAL A 615 14.44 -13.16 5.44
CA VAL A 615 15.02 -12.56 4.24
C VAL A 615 14.42 -11.16 4.08
N SER A 616 15.29 -10.16 4.15
CA SER A 616 14.98 -8.74 4.00
C SER A 616 14.20 -8.45 2.70
N GLY A 617 12.93 -8.06 2.85
CA GLY A 617 12.19 -7.14 1.98
C GLY A 617 12.10 -7.43 0.48
N GLY A 618 10.96 -8.00 0.05
CA GLY A 618 10.31 -7.52 -1.19
C GLY A 618 10.11 -8.48 -2.36
N ALA A 619 9.86 -9.77 -2.11
CA ALA A 619 9.01 -10.62 -2.93
C ALA A 619 8.64 -11.83 -2.08
N SER A 620 7.39 -12.27 -2.06
CA SER A 620 7.05 -13.58 -1.51
C SER A 620 8.02 -14.62 -2.12
N PRO A 621 8.73 -15.43 -1.31
CA PRO A 621 9.23 -16.68 -1.85
C PRO A 621 7.99 -17.48 -2.19
N ILE A 622 7.73 -17.65 -3.49
CA ILE A 622 7.06 -18.86 -3.94
C ILE A 622 7.89 -20.00 -3.31
N PRO A 623 7.29 -20.99 -2.63
CA PRO A 623 8.04 -22.10 -2.06
C PRO A 623 8.91 -22.75 -3.15
N ALA A 624 10.20 -22.43 -3.19
CA ALA A 624 11.11 -22.89 -4.24
C ALA A 624 11.51 -24.36 -4.07
N GLY A 625 10.90 -25.09 -3.13
CA GLY A 625 11.15 -26.51 -2.91
C GLY A 625 10.12 -27.43 -3.58
N ILE A 626 8.83 -27.11 -3.48
CA ILE A 626 7.77 -28.07 -3.83
C ILE A 626 7.57 -28.17 -5.36
N ASP A 627 7.69 -27.04 -6.08
CA ASP A 627 7.41 -27.01 -7.52
C ASP A 627 8.63 -27.40 -8.38
N ASP A 628 9.86 -27.20 -7.89
CA ASP A 628 11.09 -27.61 -8.59
C ASP A 628 11.28 -29.14 -8.54
N GLU A 629 10.79 -29.79 -7.49
CA GLU A 629 10.80 -31.25 -7.36
C GLU A 629 9.81 -31.92 -8.32
N ALA A 630 8.63 -31.34 -8.51
CA ALA A 630 7.67 -31.78 -9.53
C ALA A 630 8.25 -31.66 -10.95
N LEU A 631 8.99 -30.58 -11.25
CA LEU A 631 9.65 -30.42 -12.55
C LEU A 631 10.77 -31.47 -12.74
N LYS A 632 11.56 -31.76 -11.70
CA LYS A 632 12.57 -32.82 -11.73
C LYS A 632 11.95 -34.21 -11.95
N GLN A 633 10.84 -34.52 -11.27
CA GLN A 633 10.10 -35.76 -11.49
C GLN A 633 9.59 -35.89 -12.93
N SER A 634 9.03 -34.81 -13.50
CA SER A 634 8.58 -34.80 -14.90
C SER A 634 9.74 -35.02 -15.89
N TYR A 635 10.94 -34.54 -15.55
CA TYR A 635 12.15 -34.76 -16.35
C TYR A 635 12.63 -36.22 -16.25
N GLU A 636 12.57 -36.83 -15.07
CA GLU A 636 12.92 -38.25 -14.90
C GLU A 636 11.96 -39.17 -15.65
N GLU A 637 10.67 -38.87 -15.65
CA GLU A 637 9.66 -39.58 -16.46
C GLU A 637 9.94 -39.44 -17.95
N ALA A 638 10.23 -38.22 -18.42
CA ALA A 638 10.63 -37.99 -19.81
C ALA A 638 11.92 -38.75 -20.17
N LYS A 639 12.88 -38.85 -19.26
CA LYS A 639 14.11 -39.65 -19.43
C LYS A 639 13.84 -41.16 -19.45
N LYS A 640 12.82 -41.64 -18.74
CA LYS A 640 12.36 -43.05 -18.83
C LYS A 640 11.70 -43.33 -20.19
N LEU A 641 10.93 -42.39 -20.74
CA LEU A 641 10.33 -42.51 -22.08
C LEU A 641 11.39 -42.53 -23.20
N MET A 642 12.50 -41.81 -23.02
CA MET A 642 13.66 -41.88 -23.92
C MET A 642 14.27 -43.28 -24.04
N LYS A 643 14.23 -44.12 -22.98
CA LYS A 643 14.68 -45.53 -23.06
C LYS A 643 13.76 -46.39 -23.92
N LYS A 644 12.51 -45.95 -24.13
CA LYS A 644 11.51 -46.60 -25.00
C LYS A 644 11.52 -46.02 -26.43
N SER A 645 12.50 -45.17 -26.77
CA SER A 645 12.73 -44.55 -28.09
C SER A 645 11.67 -43.57 -28.60
N ASP A 646 10.81 -43.01 -27.73
CA ASP A 646 9.82 -42.01 -28.15
C ASP A 646 10.18 -40.57 -27.69
N LEU A 647 10.87 -39.83 -28.56
CA LEU A 647 11.25 -38.43 -28.34
C LEU A 647 10.04 -37.49 -28.37
N ALA A 648 9.07 -37.76 -29.24
CA ALA A 648 7.92 -36.88 -29.43
C ALA A 648 7.01 -36.88 -28.19
N GLN A 649 6.78 -38.06 -27.60
CA GLN A 649 6.05 -38.17 -26.34
C GLN A 649 6.79 -37.50 -25.18
N ALA A 650 8.12 -37.65 -25.08
CA ALA A 650 8.92 -37.03 -24.03
C ALA A 650 8.89 -35.47 -24.11
N LEU A 651 8.96 -34.92 -25.32
CA LEU A 651 8.83 -33.46 -25.55
C LEU A 651 7.38 -32.98 -25.34
N THR A 652 6.39 -33.81 -25.63
CA THR A 652 4.97 -33.50 -25.36
C THR A 652 4.69 -33.45 -23.85
N LEU A 653 5.24 -34.39 -23.08
CA LEU A 653 5.16 -34.39 -21.62
C LEU A 653 5.76 -33.10 -21.03
N LEU A 654 6.95 -32.72 -21.49
CA LEU A 654 7.60 -31.49 -21.03
C LEU A 654 6.95 -30.21 -21.56
N SER A 655 6.30 -30.21 -22.73
CA SER A 655 5.62 -29.01 -23.26
C SER A 655 4.21 -28.80 -22.69
N ASN A 656 3.56 -29.86 -22.19
CA ASN A 656 2.23 -29.80 -21.59
C ASN A 656 2.18 -29.12 -20.21
N GLY A 657 3.32 -28.96 -19.51
CA GLY A 657 3.37 -28.20 -18.26
C GLY A 657 3.36 -26.69 -18.49
N LYS A 658 2.33 -26.16 -19.15
CA LYS A 658 2.10 -24.72 -19.37
C LYS A 658 1.75 -23.94 -18.09
N GLN A 659 1.72 -24.59 -16.93
CA GLN A 659 1.46 -23.98 -15.63
C GLN A 659 2.74 -23.69 -14.82
N ASP A 660 3.87 -23.44 -15.49
CA ASP A 660 5.06 -22.97 -14.79
C ASP A 660 4.78 -21.61 -14.12
N ALA A 661 4.69 -21.61 -12.78
CA ALA A 661 4.42 -20.43 -11.98
C ALA A 661 5.55 -19.39 -12.10
N SER A 662 6.79 -19.86 -12.30
CA SER A 662 7.97 -19.01 -12.34
C SER A 662 8.65 -18.94 -13.73
N ARG A 663 9.43 -17.87 -13.95
CA ARG A 663 10.28 -17.77 -15.16
C ARG A 663 11.46 -18.74 -15.08
N ARG A 664 11.96 -19.03 -13.88
CA ARG A 664 13.05 -19.96 -13.62
C ARG A 664 12.66 -21.39 -14.03
N GLN A 665 11.44 -21.83 -13.71
CA GLN A 665 10.92 -23.13 -14.15
C GLN A 665 10.81 -23.23 -15.68
N ARG A 666 10.32 -22.19 -16.36
CA ARG A 666 10.29 -22.13 -17.83
C ARG A 666 11.69 -22.19 -18.45
N PHE A 667 12.67 -21.62 -17.77
CA PHE A 667 14.08 -21.70 -18.18
C PHE A 667 14.61 -23.13 -18.03
N GLN A 668 14.46 -23.73 -16.85
CA GLN A 668 14.89 -25.11 -16.56
C GLN A 668 14.18 -26.16 -17.44
N ARG A 669 12.88 -26.01 -17.69
CA ARG A 669 12.11 -26.88 -18.59
C ARG A 669 12.66 -26.86 -20.01
N ARG A 670 12.97 -25.68 -20.55
CA ARG A 670 13.62 -25.55 -21.87
C ARG A 670 15.01 -26.15 -21.89
N LEU A 671 15.79 -25.99 -20.80
CA LEU A 671 17.09 -26.64 -20.65
C LEU A 671 16.96 -28.18 -20.64
N TYR A 672 15.95 -28.71 -19.94
CA TYR A 672 15.64 -30.14 -19.94
C TYR A 672 15.22 -30.65 -21.33
N MET A 673 14.40 -29.91 -22.07
CA MET A 673 14.06 -30.23 -23.46
C MET A 673 15.30 -30.25 -24.36
N ALA A 674 16.19 -29.27 -24.24
CA ALA A 674 17.46 -29.24 -24.97
C ALA A 674 18.35 -30.44 -24.61
N ASN A 675 18.40 -30.84 -23.34
CA ASN A 675 19.11 -32.02 -22.87
C ASN A 675 18.55 -33.32 -23.48
N LEU A 676 17.23 -33.45 -23.63
CA LEU A 676 16.62 -34.62 -24.30
C LEU A 676 16.93 -34.63 -25.81
N CYS A 677 16.85 -33.47 -26.48
CA CYS A 677 17.22 -33.34 -27.89
C CYS A 677 18.68 -33.73 -28.14
N LEU A 678 19.58 -33.37 -27.22
CA LEU A 678 20.98 -33.77 -27.25
C LEU A 678 21.17 -35.29 -27.11
N GLN A 679 20.44 -35.93 -26.20
CA GLN A 679 20.47 -37.39 -26.03
C GLN A 679 19.93 -38.12 -27.26
N ALA A 680 18.94 -37.53 -27.93
CA ALA A 680 18.32 -38.07 -29.15
C ALA A 680 19.05 -37.72 -30.46
N THR A 681 20.30 -37.22 -30.37
CA THR A 681 21.15 -36.78 -31.50
C THR A 681 20.53 -35.71 -32.42
N LYS A 682 19.47 -35.02 -31.99
CA LYS A 682 18.84 -33.88 -32.70
C LYS A 682 19.53 -32.56 -32.34
N THR A 683 20.79 -32.43 -32.76
CA THR A 683 21.69 -31.34 -32.35
C THR A 683 21.24 -29.95 -32.79
N LEU A 684 20.63 -29.80 -33.98
CA LEU A 684 20.16 -28.50 -34.48
C LEU A 684 19.03 -27.91 -33.63
N SER A 685 18.07 -28.76 -33.22
CA SER A 685 16.96 -28.34 -32.35
C SER A 685 17.41 -28.05 -30.93
N ALA A 686 18.44 -28.75 -30.43
CA ALA A 686 19.04 -28.42 -29.14
C ALA A 686 19.79 -27.07 -29.19
N TRP A 687 20.49 -26.79 -30.30
CA TRP A 687 21.22 -25.54 -30.49
C TRP A 687 20.29 -24.31 -30.49
N SER A 688 19.17 -24.36 -31.20
CA SER A 688 18.23 -23.22 -31.23
C SER A 688 17.69 -22.88 -29.84
N ILE A 689 17.31 -23.90 -29.05
CA ILE A 689 16.83 -23.71 -27.68
C ILE A 689 17.94 -23.15 -26.78
N LEU A 690 19.16 -23.68 -26.87
CA LEU A 690 20.27 -23.25 -26.02
C LEU A 690 20.77 -21.84 -26.37
N GLU A 691 20.70 -21.42 -27.64
CA GLU A 691 21.06 -20.05 -28.05
C GLU A 691 20.06 -19.02 -27.51
N GLU A 692 18.76 -19.36 -27.48
CA GLU A 692 17.75 -18.53 -26.82
C GLU A 692 18.02 -18.41 -25.31
N LEU A 693 18.43 -19.51 -24.67
CA LEU A 693 18.80 -19.51 -23.25
C LEU A 693 20.06 -18.67 -22.98
N ASP A 694 21.07 -18.69 -23.87
CA ASP A 694 22.26 -17.82 -23.78
C ASP A 694 21.88 -16.33 -23.85
N GLN A 695 20.96 -15.96 -24.75
CA GLN A 695 20.47 -14.58 -24.83
C GLN A 695 19.73 -14.16 -23.55
N GLU A 696 18.97 -15.06 -22.94
CA GLU A 696 18.31 -14.80 -21.66
C GLU A 696 19.30 -14.66 -20.50
N ILE A 697 20.36 -15.49 -20.46
CA ILE A 697 21.46 -15.40 -19.50
C ILE A 697 22.09 -14.00 -19.53
N VAL A 698 22.40 -13.49 -20.73
CA VAL A 698 22.97 -12.15 -20.90
C VAL A 698 21.96 -11.05 -20.54
N ARG A 699 20.70 -11.19 -20.97
CA ARG A 699 19.66 -10.18 -20.74
C ARG A 699 19.32 -9.99 -19.27
N PHE A 700 19.36 -11.05 -18.48
CA PHE A 700 19.02 -11.04 -17.06
C PHE A 700 20.24 -11.13 -16.14
N SER A 701 21.45 -11.07 -16.70
CA SER A 701 22.71 -11.19 -15.97
C SER A 701 22.72 -12.40 -15.00
N LEU A 702 22.36 -13.58 -15.50
CA LEU A 702 22.25 -14.81 -14.68
C LEU A 702 23.57 -15.16 -13.98
N VAL A 703 24.70 -14.76 -14.57
CA VAL A 703 26.06 -14.95 -14.05
C VAL A 703 26.24 -14.34 -12.65
N ASP A 704 25.58 -13.21 -12.36
CA ASP A 704 25.78 -12.48 -11.10
C ASP A 704 25.04 -13.12 -9.92
N TRP A 705 24.05 -13.99 -10.17
CA TRP A 705 23.16 -14.52 -9.12
C TRP A 705 22.89 -16.03 -9.15
N GLU A 706 22.99 -16.70 -10.30
CA GLU A 706 22.93 -18.18 -10.44
C GLU A 706 24.00 -18.67 -11.45
N PRO A 707 25.30 -18.57 -11.11
CA PRO A 707 26.39 -18.93 -12.02
C PRO A 707 26.39 -20.42 -12.42
N GLU A 708 25.92 -21.32 -11.55
CA GLU A 708 25.85 -22.77 -11.82
C GLU A 708 24.92 -23.11 -12.99
N LEU A 709 23.75 -22.45 -13.06
CA LEU A 709 22.77 -22.67 -14.12
C LEU A 709 23.27 -22.13 -15.46
N ALA A 710 23.94 -20.97 -15.45
CA ALA A 710 24.59 -20.41 -16.63
C ALA A 710 25.70 -21.34 -17.14
N LEU A 711 26.51 -21.90 -16.23
CA LEU A 711 27.56 -22.85 -16.55
C LEU A 711 27.02 -24.14 -17.15
N GLU A 712 25.88 -24.66 -16.66
CA GLU A 712 25.24 -25.83 -17.29
C GLU A 712 24.85 -25.52 -18.74
N VAL A 713 24.16 -24.41 -18.99
CA VAL A 713 23.72 -24.02 -20.35
C VAL A 713 24.92 -23.87 -21.28
N TRP A 714 25.95 -23.13 -20.88
CA TRP A 714 27.14 -22.92 -21.71
C TRP A 714 27.91 -24.22 -21.97
N THR A 715 28.02 -25.11 -20.98
CA THR A 715 28.64 -26.43 -21.14
C THR A 715 27.90 -27.29 -22.17
N LYS A 716 26.56 -27.28 -22.13
CA LYS A 716 25.72 -28.01 -23.10
C LYS A 716 25.78 -27.38 -24.48
N LEU A 717 25.74 -26.06 -24.56
CA LEU A 717 25.85 -25.32 -25.83
C LEU A 717 27.22 -25.55 -26.49
N TYR A 718 28.31 -25.56 -25.71
CA TYR A 718 29.64 -25.89 -26.21
C TYR A 718 29.68 -27.30 -26.81
N LYS A 719 29.08 -28.30 -26.13
CA LYS A 719 28.96 -29.67 -26.64
C LYS A 719 28.12 -29.74 -27.92
N CYS A 720 26.99 -29.02 -27.99
CA CYS A 720 26.20 -28.88 -29.22
C CYS A 720 27.02 -28.33 -30.37
N VAL A 721 27.71 -27.21 -30.15
CA VAL A 721 28.51 -26.52 -31.17
C VAL A 721 29.62 -27.44 -31.70
N LYS A 722 30.34 -28.14 -30.81
CA LYS A 722 31.35 -29.14 -31.23
C LYS A 722 30.73 -30.31 -32.01
N ALA A 723 29.57 -30.81 -31.59
CA ALA A 723 28.87 -31.87 -32.31
C ALA A 723 28.43 -31.42 -33.71
N LEU A 724 27.96 -30.18 -33.87
CA LEU A 724 27.61 -29.58 -35.16
C LEU A 724 28.86 -29.38 -36.04
N MET A 725 29.99 -28.97 -35.49
CA MET A 725 31.25 -28.83 -36.26
C MET A 725 31.71 -30.16 -36.87
N ASN A 726 31.42 -31.28 -36.22
CA ASN A 726 31.75 -32.62 -36.70
C ASN A 726 30.77 -33.15 -37.77
N GLN A 727 29.61 -32.54 -37.96
CA GLN A 727 28.66 -32.91 -39.01
C GLN A 727 29.08 -32.34 -40.37
N LYS A 728 29.01 -33.16 -41.43
CA LYS A 728 29.48 -32.80 -42.78
C LYS A 728 28.58 -31.79 -43.51
N GLU A 729 27.32 -31.63 -43.09
CA GLU A 729 26.28 -30.89 -43.81
C GLU A 729 26.19 -29.38 -43.48
N ILE A 730 27.08 -28.84 -42.64
CA ILE A 730 26.99 -27.45 -42.16
C ILE A 730 28.04 -26.56 -42.84
N ALA A 731 27.56 -25.57 -43.61
CA ALA A 731 28.36 -24.67 -44.43
C ALA A 731 29.22 -23.66 -43.63
N ASP A 732 28.82 -23.30 -42.41
CA ASP A 732 29.37 -22.18 -41.63
C ASP A 732 30.32 -22.61 -40.47
N LYS A 733 31.24 -23.54 -40.71
CA LYS A 733 32.16 -24.07 -39.66
C LYS A 733 32.97 -22.99 -38.92
N GLY A 734 33.31 -21.89 -39.59
CA GLY A 734 34.05 -20.77 -38.99
C GLY A 734 33.28 -20.03 -37.87
N LYS A 735 31.96 -19.84 -38.04
CA LYS A 735 31.12 -19.17 -37.02
C LYS A 735 30.98 -20.00 -35.76
N PHE A 736 30.85 -21.33 -35.92
CA PHE A 736 30.79 -22.27 -34.80
C PHE A 736 32.13 -22.35 -34.06
N ALA A 737 33.26 -22.27 -34.76
CA ALA A 737 34.57 -22.20 -34.13
C ALA A 737 34.70 -20.94 -33.24
N GLN A 738 34.35 -19.76 -33.77
CA GLN A 738 34.37 -18.50 -32.99
C GLN A 738 33.47 -18.58 -31.75
N LYS A 739 32.21 -19.00 -31.92
CA LYS A 739 31.28 -19.17 -30.80
C LYS A 739 31.81 -20.17 -29.76
N SER A 740 32.52 -21.22 -30.18
CA SER A 740 33.12 -22.19 -29.25
C SER A 740 34.23 -21.58 -28.39
N TYR A 741 35.05 -20.68 -28.94
CA TYR A 741 36.07 -19.95 -28.18
C TYR A 741 35.44 -18.96 -27.20
N ASP A 742 34.42 -18.21 -27.65
CA ASP A 742 33.68 -17.27 -26.79
C ASP A 742 33.04 -17.99 -25.59
N LEU A 743 32.44 -19.16 -25.82
CA LEU A 743 31.84 -19.96 -24.76
C LEU A 743 32.89 -20.51 -23.79
N LEU A 744 34.04 -20.97 -24.29
CA LEU A 744 35.15 -21.40 -23.42
C LEU A 744 35.67 -20.26 -22.55
N ALA A 745 35.82 -19.05 -23.11
CA ALA A 745 36.25 -17.87 -22.36
C ALA A 745 35.23 -17.48 -21.26
N ARG A 746 33.92 -17.63 -21.54
CA ARG A 746 32.87 -17.40 -20.54
C ARG A 746 32.87 -18.47 -19.45
N ILE A 747 33.03 -19.74 -19.80
CA ILE A 747 33.09 -20.84 -18.82
C ILE A 747 34.33 -20.70 -17.95
N SER A 748 35.49 -20.40 -18.53
CA SER A 748 36.74 -20.24 -17.77
C SER A 748 36.72 -19.06 -16.81
N SER A 749 35.90 -18.04 -17.08
CA SER A 749 35.71 -16.90 -16.18
C SER A 749 34.94 -17.26 -14.90
N ILE A 750 34.08 -18.28 -14.94
CA ILE A 750 33.30 -18.75 -13.78
C ILE A 750 33.99 -19.93 -13.11
N ASP A 751 34.30 -20.98 -13.88
CA ASP A 751 34.93 -22.20 -13.40
C ASP A 751 36.00 -22.68 -14.40
N PRO A 752 37.28 -22.42 -14.12
CA PRO A 752 38.38 -22.85 -14.97
C PRO A 752 38.54 -24.37 -15.01
N GLN A 753 38.10 -25.11 -13.98
CA GLN A 753 38.22 -26.58 -13.95
C GLN A 753 37.28 -27.23 -14.97
N THR A 754 36.03 -26.77 -15.04
CA THR A 754 35.09 -27.24 -16.07
C THR A 754 35.56 -26.87 -17.47
N ALA A 755 36.14 -25.68 -17.67
CA ALA A 755 36.70 -25.28 -18.97
C ALA A 755 37.84 -26.21 -19.41
N LEU A 756 38.76 -26.56 -18.51
CA LEU A 756 39.84 -27.52 -18.78
C LEU A 756 39.29 -28.91 -19.11
N ALA A 757 38.35 -29.42 -18.32
CA ALA A 757 37.73 -30.73 -18.57
C ALA A 757 37.02 -30.83 -19.92
N LEU A 758 36.51 -29.71 -20.46
CA LEU A 758 35.88 -29.64 -21.79
C LEU A 758 36.89 -29.59 -22.95
N ILE A 759 38.10 -29.10 -22.67
CA ILE A 759 39.23 -29.13 -23.61
C ILE A 759 39.90 -30.52 -23.60
N GLU A 760 39.98 -31.17 -22.44
CA GLU A 760 40.79 -32.37 -22.19
C GLU A 760 40.18 -33.73 -22.59
N LYS A 761 39.07 -33.79 -23.35
CA LYS A 761 38.58 -35.05 -23.97
C LYS A 761 38.64 -34.97 -25.50
N LYS A 762 39.39 -35.77 -26.26
CA LYS A 762 40.22 -36.96 -26.03
C LYS A 762 41.57 -36.76 -26.72
N ARG A 763 42.69 -37.04 -26.05
CA ARG A 763 43.87 -37.64 -26.71
C ARG A 763 43.68 -39.15 -26.73
#